data_AF-A0A534T0T4-F1
#
_entry.id   AF-A0A534T0T4-F1
#
_cell.length_a   1.000
_cell.length_b   1.000
_cell.length_c   1.000
_cell.angle_alpha   90.00
_cell.angle_beta   90.00
_cell.angle_gamma   90.00
#
_symmetry.space_group_name_H-M   'P 1'
#
loop_
_entity.id
_entity.type
_entity.pdbx_description
1 polymer ?
#
loop_
_entity_poly.entity_id
_entity_poly.type
_entity_poly.pdbx_seq_one_letter_code
_entity_poly.pdbx_strand_id
1 'polypeptide(L)'
;MTKTADSFKTRGTLAVDGSEFVIYRLDALGERAAWLPLSLKVLLENLLRREDGRTVTRAHIEALLAWDPKARPEREIPFMPARVLLQDFTGVPAVVDLAAMREAMRRLGGDPARINPLQPADLVIDHSVQVDAYGSPTAFRTNVDLEFARNRERYAFLRWGQQAFRNFRVVPPDTGIVHQVNLEYLAPVVFHAGEDGVQLAYPDTVLGTDSHTTMVNGLGVVGWGVGGIEAEAAMLGQPTVMLIPQVLGFRLHGRLAPGSTATDVVLTVTQMLRKKGVVGKFVEFYGPGLASLAAADRTTIANMAPEYGATIGFFPVDEETLAYLRLTARDPARVALVAAYTRAQGLFRAADMPEPEFSDHLELDLGSVEPSLAGPRRPQDRVPLRGAKAAWREALKEFVKDAPAEGRSVSVEMGGERGELRDGSVVIAAITSCTNTSNPSVMLAAGLLARKAAAGGLRVRPWVKTSLAPGSKVVTRYLDAAGLLPDLERLGFHLVGYGCTTCLAAGTPVLLANGTSRRIEELPEAGGAVVFGPTADGRLTPAIQSGAYAKGEQDCVALVLQDGRELVCTPDHAILRSDGRWVRADELVPDEDRVVVGLESPVDEAGADERGYALRAGGMIFTMSGPDERLRTLAFARLLGHLLGDGSISVAGQGRMNVGQAVDREAVLNDIEVVTGKRPSGMRYDERKWSIVLPSELTRAIVALPGVRVGRRIDQPPRLPDFVLDANCPVAVVREFLGGVFGADGTAPVLKRQSAREENSILERPAYSQTARPEHAAEMKRVMDQLVQLLGRCGVETEGARVYEFPVRRATSSYPAADGGRLEVRLQLSDGLSFVERVGFRYCVEKSLRSSAAAVYWRTADRILANPRPSCTRTTPS
;
A
#
# COMPACT_ATOMS: atom_id res chain seq x y z
N MET A 1 -25.70 17.03 -1.33
CA MET A 1 -25.84 15.69 -0.68
C MET A 1 -27.07 14.96 -1.20
N THR A 2 -27.04 13.63 -1.32
CA THR A 2 -28.25 12.82 -1.58
C THR A 2 -29.23 12.95 -0.40
N LYS A 3 -30.52 13.06 -0.68
CA LYS A 3 -31.56 13.19 0.34
C LYS A 3 -31.63 11.86 1.11
N THR A 4 -31.28 11.89 2.41
CA THR A 4 -31.39 10.72 3.28
C THR A 4 -32.84 10.20 3.31
N ALA A 5 -33.02 8.90 3.41
CA ALA A 5 -34.34 8.30 3.64
C ALA A 5 -34.82 8.51 5.09
N ASP A 6 -33.89 8.65 6.04
CA ASP A 6 -34.13 8.83 7.48
C ASP A 6 -35.24 7.90 8.03
N SER A 7 -35.17 6.61 7.71
CA SER A 7 -36.25 5.66 8.00
C SER A 7 -36.41 5.38 9.50
N PHE A 8 -35.45 5.81 10.31
CA PHE A 8 -35.46 5.74 11.77
C PHE A 8 -35.82 7.07 12.44
N LYS A 9 -36.08 8.14 11.67
CA LYS A 9 -36.42 9.49 12.17
C LYS A 9 -35.38 10.03 13.17
N THR A 10 -34.10 9.80 12.88
CA THR A 10 -32.99 10.24 13.73
C THR A 10 -32.51 11.64 13.37
N ARG A 11 -32.92 12.20 12.23
CA ARG A 11 -32.56 13.58 11.86
C ARG A 11 -33.11 14.59 12.87
N GLY A 12 -32.23 15.32 13.52
CA GLY A 12 -32.55 16.36 14.50
C GLY A 12 -31.61 17.57 14.39
N THR A 13 -31.77 18.52 15.31
CA THR A 13 -30.92 19.70 15.43
C THR A 13 -30.15 19.69 16.75
N LEU A 14 -28.95 20.28 16.71
CA LEU A 14 -28.07 20.53 17.84
C LEU A 14 -27.64 22.00 17.79
N ALA A 15 -27.98 22.76 18.83
CA ALA A 15 -27.55 24.15 18.97
C ALA A 15 -26.23 24.20 19.76
N VAL A 16 -25.24 24.91 19.22
CA VAL A 16 -23.93 25.14 19.85
C VAL A 16 -23.54 26.59 19.63
N ASP A 17 -23.36 27.36 20.70
CA ASP A 17 -22.90 28.76 20.67
C ASP A 17 -23.63 29.65 19.63
N GLY A 18 -24.95 29.50 19.53
CA GLY A 18 -25.79 30.27 18.59
C GLY A 18 -25.79 29.77 17.14
N SER A 19 -25.04 28.72 16.83
CA SER A 19 -25.10 28.01 15.55
C SER A 19 -25.97 26.75 15.66
N GLU A 20 -26.80 26.48 14.65
CA GLU A 20 -27.59 25.25 14.57
C GLU A 20 -26.96 24.26 13.59
N PHE A 21 -26.81 23.02 14.05
CA PHE A 21 -26.31 21.91 13.26
C PHE A 21 -27.39 20.84 13.13
N VAL A 22 -27.62 20.34 11.93
CA VAL A 22 -28.34 19.09 11.71
C VAL A 22 -27.44 17.93 12.10
N ILE A 23 -28.00 16.95 12.81
CA ILE A 23 -27.31 15.72 13.23
C ILE A 23 -28.26 14.52 13.08
N TYR A 24 -27.72 13.31 13.02
CA TYR A 24 -28.50 12.06 13.08
C TYR A 24 -28.35 11.48 14.47
N ARG A 25 -29.34 11.72 15.33
CA ARG A 25 -29.23 11.48 16.76
C ARG A 25 -29.34 10.00 17.09
N LEU A 26 -28.32 9.46 17.75
CA LEU A 26 -28.29 8.08 18.23
C LEU A 26 -29.25 7.86 19.41
N ASP A 27 -29.50 8.89 20.21
CA ASP A 27 -30.43 8.84 21.36
C ASP A 27 -31.89 8.53 20.94
N ALA A 28 -32.29 8.90 19.71
CA ALA A 28 -33.60 8.60 19.15
C ALA A 28 -33.85 7.09 18.96
N LEU A 29 -32.79 6.27 18.99
CA LEU A 29 -32.87 4.81 18.93
C LEU A 29 -33.01 4.17 20.32
N GLY A 30 -32.89 4.96 21.40
CA GLY A 30 -33.03 4.52 22.78
C GLY A 30 -32.08 3.37 23.16
N GLU A 31 -32.61 2.42 23.93
CA GLU A 31 -31.87 1.24 24.41
C GLU A 31 -31.27 0.41 23.27
N ARG A 32 -31.75 0.51 22.02
CA ARG A 32 -31.23 -0.28 20.90
C ARG A 32 -29.79 0.09 20.53
N ALA A 33 -29.36 1.31 20.82
CA ALA A 33 -28.02 1.80 20.50
C ALA A 33 -27.20 2.14 21.75
N ALA A 34 -27.83 2.30 22.92
CA ALA A 34 -27.18 2.80 24.14
C ALA A 34 -26.01 1.93 24.62
N TRP A 35 -26.16 0.60 24.52
CA TRP A 35 -25.19 -0.39 25.01
C TRP A 35 -24.03 -0.68 24.05
N LEU A 36 -24.13 -0.25 22.79
CA LEU A 36 -23.10 -0.52 21.77
C LEU A 36 -21.74 0.10 22.17
N PRO A 37 -20.62 -0.59 21.89
CA PRO A 37 -19.29 0.01 21.90
C PRO A 37 -19.25 1.33 21.14
N LEU A 38 -18.48 2.30 21.61
CA LEU A 38 -18.47 3.65 21.06
C LEU A 38 -17.97 3.66 19.61
N SER A 39 -17.03 2.78 19.29
CA SER A 39 -16.56 2.55 17.91
C SER A 39 -17.70 2.10 16.97
N LEU A 40 -18.63 1.26 17.43
CA LEU A 40 -19.79 0.82 16.64
C LEU A 40 -20.86 1.92 16.54
N LYS A 41 -21.02 2.76 17.57
CA LYS A 41 -21.87 3.96 17.50
C LYS A 41 -21.43 4.92 16.38
N VAL A 42 -20.13 5.04 16.13
CA VAL A 42 -19.60 5.82 15.00
C VAL A 42 -19.99 5.19 13.65
N LEU A 43 -19.90 3.85 13.52
CA LEU A 43 -20.36 3.16 12.30
C LEU A 43 -21.88 3.30 12.11
N LEU A 44 -22.66 3.26 13.21
CA LEU A 44 -24.11 3.42 13.19
C LEU A 44 -24.52 4.82 12.73
N GLU A 45 -23.86 5.87 13.22
CA GLU A 45 -24.06 7.23 12.73
C GLU A 45 -23.80 7.32 11.22
N ASN A 46 -22.72 6.69 10.75
CA ASN A 46 -22.37 6.68 9.34
C ASN A 46 -23.49 6.08 8.48
N LEU A 47 -24.04 4.93 8.90
CA LEU A 47 -25.14 4.27 8.21
C LEU A 47 -26.43 5.11 8.22
N LEU A 48 -26.81 5.70 9.37
CA LEU A 48 -28.00 6.54 9.49
C LEU A 48 -27.91 7.77 8.57
N ARG A 49 -26.77 8.46 8.59
CA ARG A 49 -26.56 9.66 7.79
C ARG A 49 -26.51 9.37 6.29
N ARG A 50 -26.07 8.18 5.89
CA ARG A 50 -25.87 7.78 4.49
C ARG A 50 -27.02 6.95 3.92
N GLU A 51 -28.09 6.69 4.68
CA GLU A 51 -29.24 5.91 4.21
C GLU A 51 -29.86 6.51 2.94
N ASP A 52 -29.76 5.78 1.82
CA ASP A 52 -30.26 6.20 0.50
C ASP A 52 -31.20 5.15 -0.13
N GLY A 53 -31.43 4.03 0.55
CA GLY A 53 -32.28 2.93 0.08
C GLY A 53 -31.67 2.08 -1.03
N ARG A 54 -30.44 2.36 -1.47
CA ARG A 54 -29.73 1.63 -2.53
C ARG A 54 -28.39 1.09 -2.03
N THR A 55 -27.49 2.00 -1.69
CA THR A 55 -26.16 1.69 -1.19
C THR A 55 -26.23 1.41 0.30
N VAL A 56 -26.86 2.30 1.07
CA VAL A 56 -27.11 2.11 2.49
C VAL A 56 -28.61 1.93 2.68
N THR A 57 -28.99 0.74 3.13
CA THR A 57 -30.38 0.35 3.31
C THR A 57 -30.73 0.29 4.78
N ARG A 58 -32.04 0.37 5.08
CA ARG A 58 -32.58 0.10 6.41
C ARG A 58 -32.05 -1.22 6.99
N ALA A 59 -31.91 -2.27 6.18
CA ALA A 59 -31.43 -3.58 6.63
C ALA A 59 -29.99 -3.54 7.16
N HIS A 60 -29.12 -2.70 6.60
CA HIS A 60 -27.75 -2.53 7.12
C HIS A 60 -27.77 -1.88 8.52
N ILE A 61 -28.64 -0.89 8.73
CA ILE A 61 -28.81 -0.23 10.04
C ILE A 61 -29.38 -1.21 11.07
N GLU A 62 -30.42 -1.97 10.70
CA GLU A 62 -31.00 -3.01 11.56
C GLU A 62 -29.96 -4.08 11.92
N ALA A 63 -29.09 -4.47 10.98
CA ALA A 63 -28.05 -5.47 11.23
C ALA A 63 -27.03 -5.01 12.28
N LEU A 64 -26.63 -3.73 12.27
CA LEU A 64 -25.72 -3.19 13.28
C LEU A 64 -26.42 -2.98 14.64
N LEU A 65 -27.70 -2.59 14.64
CA LEU A 65 -28.49 -2.50 15.88
C LEU A 65 -28.76 -3.86 16.53
N ALA A 66 -28.75 -4.93 15.73
CA ALA A 66 -28.87 -6.30 16.17
C ALA A 66 -27.49 -6.98 16.37
N TRP A 67 -26.41 -6.20 16.55
CA TRP A 67 -25.10 -6.74 16.85
C TRP A 67 -25.17 -7.67 18.05
N ASP A 68 -24.45 -8.79 17.99
CA ASP A 68 -24.33 -9.75 19.08
C ASP A 68 -22.83 -9.89 19.37
N PRO A 69 -22.35 -9.49 20.57
CA PRO A 69 -20.94 -9.57 20.93
C PRO A 69 -20.34 -10.96 20.77
N LYS A 70 -21.15 -12.01 20.91
CA LYS A 70 -20.72 -13.42 20.89
C LYS A 70 -20.83 -14.05 19.51
N ALA A 71 -21.57 -13.43 18.59
CA ALA A 71 -21.72 -13.94 17.24
C ALA A 71 -20.42 -13.79 16.44
N ARG A 72 -20.22 -14.70 15.49
CA ARG A 72 -19.17 -14.56 14.49
C ARG A 72 -19.56 -13.46 13.49
N PRO A 73 -18.62 -12.62 13.03
CA PRO A 73 -18.90 -11.66 11.97
C PRO A 73 -19.34 -12.35 10.67
N GLU A 74 -20.60 -12.13 10.28
CA GLU A 74 -21.17 -12.70 9.04
C GLU A 74 -21.97 -11.68 8.21
N ARG A 75 -22.26 -10.51 8.78
CA ARG A 75 -23.04 -9.46 8.12
C ARG A 75 -22.13 -8.35 7.65
N GLU A 76 -22.26 -8.01 6.37
CA GLU A 76 -21.57 -6.89 5.75
C GLU A 76 -22.36 -5.59 5.91
N ILE A 77 -21.64 -4.49 6.09
CA ILE A 77 -22.18 -3.13 6.06
C ILE A 77 -21.34 -2.24 5.14
N PRO A 78 -21.98 -1.31 4.40
CA PRO A 78 -21.28 -0.27 3.67
C PRO A 78 -20.77 0.81 4.63
N PHE A 79 -19.57 1.31 4.40
CA PHE A 79 -18.95 2.37 5.17
C PHE A 79 -18.44 3.46 4.23
N MET A 80 -18.85 4.71 4.47
CA MET A 80 -18.40 5.85 3.68
C MET A 80 -17.59 6.80 4.58
N PRO A 81 -16.25 6.85 4.47
CA PRO A 81 -15.45 7.69 5.34
C PRO A 81 -15.77 9.18 5.16
N ALA A 82 -15.51 9.99 6.20
CA ALA A 82 -15.63 11.43 6.13
C ALA A 82 -14.55 12.05 5.24
N ARG A 83 -13.35 11.45 5.23
CA ARG A 83 -12.18 11.90 4.45
C ARG A 83 -11.23 10.76 4.12
N VAL A 84 -10.28 11.04 3.23
CA VAL A 84 -9.18 10.14 2.85
C VAL A 84 -7.83 10.78 3.18
N LEU A 85 -6.87 9.98 3.65
CA LEU A 85 -5.51 10.41 3.95
C LEU A 85 -4.50 9.66 3.08
N LEU A 86 -3.56 10.38 2.49
CA LEU A 86 -2.57 9.86 1.56
C LEU A 86 -1.17 10.28 2.02
N GLN A 87 -0.18 9.47 1.68
CA GLN A 87 1.24 9.82 1.75
C GLN A 87 1.85 9.79 0.35
N ASP A 88 3.05 10.33 0.10
CA ASP A 88 3.52 10.56 -1.27
C ASP A 88 3.88 9.31 -2.10
N PHE A 89 4.21 8.17 -1.49
CA PHE A 89 4.52 6.93 -2.20
C PHE A 89 3.26 6.28 -2.77
N THR A 90 2.15 6.29 -2.03
CA THR A 90 0.84 5.77 -2.48
C THR A 90 -0.05 6.85 -3.09
N GLY A 91 0.20 8.11 -2.78
CA GLY A 91 -0.57 9.25 -3.27
C GLY A 91 -0.19 9.67 -4.69
N VAL A 92 1.08 9.49 -5.09
CA VAL A 92 1.47 9.67 -6.49
C VAL A 92 0.67 8.74 -7.43
N PRO A 93 0.64 7.41 -7.24
CA PRO A 93 -0.16 6.55 -8.09
C PRO A 93 -1.66 6.89 -8.03
N ALA A 94 -2.21 7.21 -6.86
CA ALA A 94 -3.62 7.63 -6.76
C ALA A 94 -3.96 8.88 -7.60
N VAL A 95 -3.06 9.87 -7.65
CA VAL A 95 -3.25 11.07 -8.48
C VAL A 95 -3.07 10.74 -9.98
N VAL A 96 -2.18 9.79 -10.32
CA VAL A 96 -2.06 9.26 -11.70
C VAL A 96 -3.37 8.60 -12.12
N ASP A 97 -3.98 7.79 -11.26
CA ASP A 97 -5.21 7.07 -11.57
C ASP A 97 -6.39 8.03 -11.76
N LEU A 98 -6.53 9.04 -10.89
CA LEU A 98 -7.53 10.10 -11.09
C LEU A 98 -7.31 10.86 -12.43
N ALA A 99 -6.06 11.11 -12.81
CA ALA A 99 -5.74 11.75 -14.09
C ALA A 99 -6.11 10.85 -15.29
N ALA A 100 -5.78 9.56 -15.21
CA ALA A 100 -6.11 8.57 -16.22
C ALA A 100 -7.62 8.38 -16.37
N MET A 101 -8.36 8.37 -15.26
CA MET A 101 -9.82 8.32 -15.25
C MET A 101 -10.45 9.55 -15.91
N ARG A 102 -9.88 10.76 -15.75
CA ARG A 102 -10.33 11.95 -16.49
C ARG A 102 -10.18 11.80 -17.99
N GLU A 103 -9.03 11.29 -18.43
CA GLU A 103 -8.79 11.03 -19.86
C GLU A 103 -9.73 9.95 -20.40
N ALA A 104 -9.99 8.88 -19.63
CA ALA A 104 -10.95 7.86 -19.98
C ALA A 104 -12.39 8.41 -20.10
N MET A 105 -12.82 9.25 -19.14
CA MET A 105 -14.12 9.93 -19.18
C MET A 105 -14.26 10.80 -20.42
N ARG A 106 -13.20 11.53 -20.79
CA ARG A 106 -13.16 12.35 -22.01
C ARG A 106 -13.33 11.50 -23.28
N ARG A 107 -12.62 10.36 -23.37
CA ARG A 107 -12.70 9.44 -24.53
C ARG A 107 -14.08 8.82 -24.69
N LEU A 108 -14.80 8.62 -23.59
CA LEU A 108 -16.18 8.14 -23.58
C LEU A 108 -17.21 9.25 -23.88
N GLY A 109 -16.77 10.48 -24.15
CA GLY A 109 -17.64 11.63 -24.41
C GLY A 109 -18.32 12.21 -23.16
N GLY A 110 -17.89 11.81 -21.97
CA GLY A 110 -18.36 12.36 -20.70
C GLY A 110 -17.55 13.57 -20.24
N ASP A 111 -18.01 14.23 -19.18
CA ASP A 111 -17.33 15.37 -18.56
C ASP A 111 -16.21 14.90 -17.60
N PRO A 112 -14.92 15.14 -17.90
CA PRO A 112 -13.81 14.78 -17.02
C PRO A 112 -13.87 15.44 -15.65
N ALA A 113 -14.49 16.61 -15.51
CA ALA A 113 -14.57 17.33 -14.25
C ALA A 113 -15.42 16.60 -13.19
N ARG A 114 -16.18 15.57 -13.60
CA ARG A 114 -16.88 14.64 -12.70
C ARG A 114 -15.95 13.65 -12.00
N ILE A 115 -14.77 13.37 -12.57
CA ILE A 115 -13.73 12.62 -11.89
C ILE A 115 -13.00 13.60 -10.95
N ASN A 116 -13.45 13.59 -9.71
CA ASN A 116 -12.94 14.44 -8.65
C ASN A 116 -13.22 13.77 -7.29
N PRO A 117 -12.34 13.90 -6.29
CA PRO A 117 -12.65 13.53 -4.92
C PRO A 117 -13.96 14.18 -4.43
N LEU A 118 -14.93 13.36 -4.03
CA LEU A 118 -16.20 13.77 -3.45
C LEU A 118 -16.07 14.01 -1.94
N GLN A 119 -15.14 13.31 -1.30
CA GLN A 119 -14.72 13.53 0.08
C GLN A 119 -13.40 14.32 0.09
N PRO A 120 -13.12 15.08 1.16
CA PRO A 120 -11.80 15.64 1.41
C PRO A 120 -10.72 14.57 1.36
N ALA A 121 -9.65 14.85 0.62
CA ALA A 121 -8.48 14.02 0.48
C ALA A 121 -7.24 14.87 0.80
N ASP A 122 -6.49 14.45 1.82
CA ASP A 122 -5.27 15.11 2.27
C ASP A 122 -4.07 14.22 1.95
N LEU A 123 -3.09 14.73 1.21
CA LEU A 123 -1.84 14.05 0.92
C LEU A 123 -0.69 14.74 1.66
N VAL A 124 0.09 13.99 2.43
CA VAL A 124 1.30 14.50 3.10
C VAL A 124 2.55 13.94 2.43
N ILE A 125 3.53 14.79 2.14
CA ILE A 125 4.81 14.36 1.56
C ILE A 125 5.82 14.18 2.69
N ASP A 126 6.15 12.93 3.00
CA ASP A 126 6.96 12.55 4.17
C ASP A 126 7.80 11.26 3.97
N HIS A 127 7.55 10.48 2.92
CA HIS A 127 8.28 9.24 2.61
C HIS A 127 9.50 9.47 1.71
N SER A 128 9.68 10.67 1.18
CA SER A 128 10.73 10.99 0.21
C SER A 128 12.09 11.38 0.83
N VAL A 129 12.11 11.89 2.07
CA VAL A 129 13.34 12.34 2.74
C VAL A 129 14.16 11.16 3.24
N GLN A 130 15.45 11.15 2.90
CA GLN A 130 16.42 10.14 3.33
C GLN A 130 17.46 10.74 4.28
N VAL A 131 18.07 9.88 5.11
CA VAL A 131 19.15 10.28 6.04
C VAL A 131 20.51 10.11 5.35
N ASP A 132 20.77 10.91 4.32
CA ASP A 132 22.03 10.91 3.57
C ASP A 132 23.18 11.48 4.43
N ALA A 133 22.94 12.63 5.06
CA ALA A 133 23.79 13.28 6.04
C ALA A 133 23.17 13.18 7.45
N TYR A 134 24.04 13.10 8.45
CA TYR A 134 23.68 12.91 9.86
C TYR A 134 24.78 13.45 10.79
N GLY A 135 24.51 13.54 12.10
CA GLY A 135 25.53 13.90 13.09
C GLY A 135 26.17 15.29 12.91
N SER A 136 25.54 16.18 12.13
CA SER A 136 26.08 17.50 11.78
C SER A 136 24.98 18.56 11.74
N PRO A 137 25.27 19.84 12.08
CA PRO A 137 24.35 20.95 11.89
C PRO A 137 23.90 21.16 10.42
N THR A 138 24.68 20.68 9.44
CA THR A 138 24.34 20.79 8.03
C THR A 138 23.42 19.67 7.52
N ALA A 139 23.21 18.62 8.33
CA ALA A 139 22.54 17.39 7.91
C ALA A 139 21.13 17.65 7.33
N PHE A 140 20.32 18.41 8.05
CA PHE A 140 18.98 18.81 7.61
C PHE A 140 18.98 19.44 6.21
N ARG A 141 19.80 20.46 5.99
CA ARG A 141 19.87 21.16 4.71
C ARG A 141 20.32 20.23 3.58
N THR A 142 21.37 19.44 3.82
CA THR A 142 21.88 18.49 2.83
C THR A 142 20.82 17.46 2.43
N ASN A 143 20.08 16.91 3.39
CA ASN A 143 19.05 15.91 3.12
C ASN A 143 17.87 16.50 2.35
N VAL A 144 17.41 17.70 2.72
CA VAL A 144 16.34 18.41 2.01
C VAL A 144 16.77 18.76 0.57
N ASP A 145 17.99 19.29 0.38
CA ASP A 145 18.50 19.62 -0.95
C ASP A 145 18.54 18.37 -1.87
N LEU A 146 18.96 17.21 -1.33
CA LEU A 146 18.96 15.93 -2.04
C LEU A 146 17.55 15.39 -2.31
N GLU A 147 16.64 15.49 -1.33
CA GLU A 147 15.23 15.11 -1.48
C GLU A 147 14.58 15.86 -2.65
N PHE A 148 14.72 17.18 -2.69
CA PHE A 148 14.17 18.02 -3.76
C PHE A 148 14.81 17.72 -5.13
N ALA A 149 16.12 17.47 -5.16
CA ALA A 149 16.82 17.12 -6.39
C ALA A 149 16.29 15.79 -6.98
N ARG A 150 16.09 14.77 -6.13
CA ARG A 150 15.63 13.43 -6.53
C ARG A 150 14.14 13.40 -6.89
N ASN A 151 13.30 14.17 -6.20
CA ASN A 151 11.83 14.04 -6.29
C ASN A 151 11.13 15.19 -7.02
N ARG A 152 11.87 16.04 -7.74
CA ARG A 152 11.34 17.24 -8.41
C ARG A 152 10.12 16.95 -9.29
N GLU A 153 10.14 15.88 -10.06
CA GLU A 153 9.03 15.50 -10.95
C GLU A 153 7.79 15.10 -10.16
N ARG A 154 7.95 14.23 -9.15
CA ARG A 154 6.86 13.78 -8.26
C ARG A 154 6.20 14.96 -7.56
N TYR A 155 6.98 15.92 -7.06
CA TYR A 155 6.42 17.11 -6.39
C TYR A 155 5.72 18.07 -7.34
N ALA A 156 6.26 18.27 -8.54
CA ALA A 156 5.59 19.04 -9.57
C ALA A 156 4.24 18.40 -9.94
N PHE A 157 4.20 17.07 -10.05
CA PHE A 157 2.99 16.31 -10.34
C PHE A 157 1.95 16.40 -9.22
N LEU A 158 2.34 16.22 -7.95
CA LEU A 158 1.42 16.38 -6.82
C LEU A 158 0.89 17.81 -6.68
N ARG A 159 1.75 18.82 -6.93
CA ARG A 159 1.33 20.22 -6.96
C ARG A 159 0.32 20.49 -8.07
N TRP A 160 0.48 19.88 -9.25
CA TRP A 160 -0.53 19.90 -10.30
C TRP A 160 -1.83 19.24 -9.81
N GLY A 161 -1.75 18.07 -9.15
CA GLY A 161 -2.91 17.36 -8.60
C GLY A 161 -3.74 18.25 -7.66
N GLN A 162 -3.09 18.96 -6.73
CA GLN A 162 -3.76 19.94 -5.85
C GLN A 162 -4.52 21.03 -6.61
N GLN A 163 -4.01 21.48 -7.76
CA GLN A 163 -4.68 22.50 -8.58
C GLN A 163 -5.78 21.90 -9.44
N ALA A 164 -5.61 20.65 -9.88
CA ALA A 164 -6.50 19.98 -10.82
C ALA A 164 -7.76 19.39 -10.15
N PHE A 165 -7.69 19.01 -8.87
CA PHE A 165 -8.78 18.36 -8.15
C PHE A 165 -9.31 19.22 -7.01
N ARG A 166 -10.64 19.39 -6.93
CA ARG A 166 -11.30 19.98 -5.75
C ARG A 166 -11.24 18.98 -4.60
N ASN A 167 -11.34 19.47 -3.37
CA ASN A 167 -11.26 18.67 -2.15
C ASN A 167 -9.95 17.89 -2.00
N PHE A 168 -8.91 18.24 -2.76
CA PHE A 168 -7.60 17.60 -2.69
C PHE A 168 -6.56 18.59 -2.19
N ARG A 169 -5.93 18.32 -1.04
CA ARG A 169 -4.92 19.17 -0.42
C ARG A 169 -3.61 18.40 -0.30
N VAL A 170 -2.51 19.04 -0.66
CA VAL A 170 -1.15 18.52 -0.54
C VAL A 170 -0.41 19.32 0.52
N VAL A 171 -0.01 18.65 1.59
CA VAL A 171 0.93 19.17 2.57
C VAL A 171 2.34 19.00 1.99
N PRO A 172 3.10 20.09 1.82
CA PRO A 172 4.39 20.06 1.14
C PRO A 172 5.46 19.29 1.94
N PRO A 173 6.59 18.92 1.31
CA PRO A 173 7.74 18.33 2.02
C PRO A 173 8.21 19.24 3.16
N ASP A 174 9.04 18.70 4.04
CA ASP A 174 9.60 19.42 5.19
C ASP A 174 8.56 19.87 6.24
N THR A 175 7.31 19.41 6.18
CA THR A 175 6.27 19.84 7.14
C THR A 175 6.17 18.91 8.35
N GLY A 176 6.20 17.59 8.11
CA GLY A 176 5.96 16.57 9.12
C GLY A 176 5.51 15.24 8.53
N ILE A 177 5.43 14.22 9.38
CA ILE A 177 4.96 12.87 9.06
C ILE A 177 3.43 12.85 9.03
N VAL A 178 2.85 12.12 8.08
CA VAL A 178 1.43 12.07 7.74
C VAL A 178 0.52 11.95 8.96
N HIS A 179 0.84 11.05 9.90
CA HIS A 179 -0.01 10.81 11.08
C HIS A 179 0.12 11.90 12.15
N GLN A 180 1.31 12.47 12.33
CA GLN A 180 1.47 13.59 13.28
C GLN A 180 0.81 14.86 12.73
N VAL A 181 0.97 15.14 11.44
CA VAL A 181 0.25 16.23 10.75
C VAL A 181 -1.27 16.00 10.83
N ASN A 182 -1.71 14.74 10.71
CA ASN A 182 -3.12 14.39 10.86
C ASN A 182 -3.65 14.75 12.26
N LEU A 183 -2.96 14.33 13.33
CA LEU A 183 -3.33 14.65 14.71
C LEU A 183 -3.27 16.16 14.99
N GLU A 184 -2.17 16.82 14.60
CA GLU A 184 -1.87 18.20 14.96
C GLU A 184 -2.59 19.22 14.09
N TYR A 185 -3.13 18.84 12.93
CA TYR A 185 -3.74 19.80 12.01
C TYR A 185 -4.98 19.29 11.26
N LEU A 186 -4.92 18.11 10.64
CA LEU A 186 -5.97 17.70 9.68
C LEU A 186 -7.25 17.19 10.34
N ALA A 187 -7.15 16.43 11.42
CA ALA A 187 -8.29 15.78 12.08
C ALA A 187 -9.18 16.80 12.83
N PRO A 188 -10.46 16.98 12.43
CA PRO A 188 -11.37 17.85 13.13
C PRO A 188 -12.09 17.18 14.32
N VAL A 189 -12.01 15.85 14.46
CA VAL A 189 -12.77 14.98 15.39
C VAL A 189 -14.28 14.96 15.09
N VAL A 190 -14.90 16.12 14.88
CA VAL A 190 -16.27 16.27 14.38
C VAL A 190 -16.23 17.15 13.14
N PHE A 191 -16.69 16.63 12.02
CA PHE A 191 -16.89 17.40 10.81
C PHE A 191 -18.11 18.31 10.96
N HIS A 192 -18.02 19.49 10.35
CA HIS A 192 -19.19 20.25 9.96
C HIS A 192 -19.10 20.57 8.46
N ALA A 193 -20.18 20.34 7.72
CA ALA A 193 -20.27 20.63 6.29
C ALA A 193 -21.53 21.46 6.01
N GLY A 194 -21.39 22.54 5.25
CA GLY A 194 -22.50 23.42 4.88
C GLY A 194 -22.86 23.27 3.40
N GLU A 195 -24.11 22.91 3.11
CA GLU A 195 -24.74 23.03 1.78
C GLU A 195 -26.15 23.61 1.96
N ASP A 196 -26.58 24.51 1.07
CA ASP A 196 -27.94 25.08 1.02
C ASP A 196 -28.43 25.71 2.34
N GLY A 197 -27.53 26.34 3.09
CA GLY A 197 -27.84 26.99 4.37
C GLY A 197 -28.00 26.05 5.56
N VAL A 198 -27.79 24.73 5.37
CA VAL A 198 -27.84 23.71 6.43
C VAL A 198 -26.42 23.30 6.82
N GLN A 199 -26.07 23.46 8.09
CA GLN A 199 -24.82 22.93 8.65
C GLN A 199 -25.06 21.51 9.16
N LEU A 200 -24.40 20.52 8.60
CA LEU A 200 -24.46 19.12 9.06
C LEU A 200 -23.24 18.81 9.92
N ALA A 201 -23.42 18.28 11.13
CA ALA A 201 -22.33 17.80 11.99
C ALA A 201 -22.33 16.27 12.10
N TYR A 202 -21.14 15.65 12.04
CA TYR A 202 -20.96 14.20 12.07
C TYR A 202 -19.53 13.82 12.52
N PRO A 203 -19.28 12.59 13.02
CA PRO A 203 -17.95 12.18 13.47
C PRO A 203 -16.95 12.20 12.32
N ASP A 204 -15.70 12.58 12.62
CA ASP A 204 -14.58 12.33 11.71
C ASP A 204 -14.39 10.80 11.59
N THR A 205 -14.22 10.37 10.34
CA THR A 205 -13.76 9.02 10.00
C THR A 205 -12.83 9.08 8.80
N VAL A 206 -11.78 8.27 8.81
CA VAL A 206 -10.73 8.36 7.79
C VAL A 206 -10.25 6.98 7.33
N LEU A 207 -10.13 6.82 6.01
CA LEU A 207 -9.31 5.75 5.42
C LEU A 207 -8.01 6.36 4.94
N GLY A 208 -6.89 5.73 5.26
CA GLY A 208 -5.59 6.20 4.83
C GLY A 208 -4.82 5.17 4.04
N THR A 209 -4.02 5.57 3.07
CA THR A 209 -3.13 4.64 2.32
C THR A 209 -1.85 4.33 3.09
N ASP A 210 -1.98 4.16 4.40
CA ASP A 210 -0.90 3.91 5.35
C ASP A 210 -1.49 3.14 6.54
N SER A 211 -0.84 2.05 6.94
CA SER A 211 -1.32 1.15 8.01
C SER A 211 -1.53 1.88 9.33
N HIS A 212 -0.65 2.83 9.67
CA HIS A 212 -0.65 3.53 10.97
C HIS A 212 -1.64 4.70 11.02
N THR A 213 -2.53 4.81 10.02
CA THR A 213 -3.69 5.73 10.07
C THR A 213 -4.52 5.54 11.34
N THR A 214 -4.47 4.34 11.93
CA THR A 214 -5.05 4.00 13.25
C THR A 214 -4.55 4.89 14.39
N MET A 215 -3.42 5.59 14.24
CA MET A 215 -2.94 6.55 15.23
C MET A 215 -3.98 7.62 15.62
N VAL A 216 -4.82 8.03 14.67
CA VAL A 216 -5.90 9.01 14.91
C VAL A 216 -7.00 8.49 15.84
N ASN A 217 -7.08 7.16 16.04
CA ASN A 217 -8.06 6.55 16.93
C ASN A 217 -7.84 6.94 18.40
N GLY A 218 -6.63 7.40 18.76
CA GLY A 218 -6.34 7.99 20.06
C GLY A 218 -7.09 9.29 20.36
N LEU A 219 -7.66 9.94 19.33
CA LEU A 219 -8.50 11.15 19.46
C LEU A 219 -10.01 10.86 19.30
N GLY A 220 -10.43 9.60 19.30
CA GLY A 220 -11.83 9.23 19.11
C GLY A 220 -12.32 9.26 17.66
N VAL A 221 -11.40 9.23 16.70
CA VAL A 221 -11.69 9.17 15.26
C VAL A 221 -11.58 7.73 14.78
N VAL A 222 -12.63 7.16 14.20
CA VAL A 222 -12.55 5.82 13.60
C VAL A 222 -11.84 5.90 12.25
N GLY A 223 -10.71 5.22 12.12
CA GLY A 223 -9.96 5.19 10.86
C GLY A 223 -8.82 4.18 10.85
N TRP A 224 -8.50 3.67 9.67
CA TRP A 224 -7.51 2.60 9.49
C TRP A 224 -6.85 2.68 8.11
N GLY A 225 -5.78 1.89 7.95
CA GLY A 225 -5.05 1.77 6.69
C GLY A 225 -5.76 0.89 5.65
N VAL A 226 -5.75 1.33 4.40
CA VAL A 226 -6.26 0.60 3.23
C VAL A 226 -5.29 0.70 2.05
N GLY A 227 -5.53 -0.06 0.98
CA GLY A 227 -4.78 0.08 -0.26
C GLY A 227 -5.12 1.37 -1.02
N GLY A 228 -4.27 1.71 -2.01
CA GLY A 228 -4.45 2.91 -2.84
C GLY A 228 -5.84 2.98 -3.50
N ILE A 229 -6.35 1.84 -3.97
CA ILE A 229 -7.60 1.82 -4.72
C ILE A 229 -8.83 1.82 -3.82
N GLU A 230 -8.80 1.18 -2.66
CA GLU A 230 -9.87 1.38 -1.68
C GLU A 230 -9.97 2.86 -1.30
N ALA A 231 -8.83 3.55 -1.15
CA ALA A 231 -8.79 4.98 -0.93
C ALA A 231 -9.31 5.79 -2.13
N GLU A 232 -8.97 5.44 -3.38
CA GLU A 232 -9.51 6.07 -4.59
C GLU A 232 -11.02 5.86 -4.76
N ALA A 233 -11.49 4.64 -4.55
CA ALA A 233 -12.91 4.31 -4.56
C ALA A 233 -13.65 5.13 -3.50
N ALA A 234 -13.10 5.20 -2.28
CA ALA A 234 -13.63 6.04 -1.21
C ALA A 234 -13.64 7.51 -1.61
N MET A 235 -12.56 8.04 -2.21
CA MET A 235 -12.49 9.42 -2.73
C MET A 235 -13.57 9.69 -3.78
N LEU A 236 -13.93 8.71 -4.61
CA LEU A 236 -14.96 8.85 -5.64
C LEU A 236 -16.38 8.55 -5.13
N GLY A 237 -16.56 8.45 -3.81
CA GLY A 237 -17.86 8.23 -3.17
C GLY A 237 -18.36 6.80 -3.22
N GLN A 238 -17.53 5.81 -3.55
CA GLN A 238 -17.88 4.42 -3.35
C GLN A 238 -17.74 4.05 -1.87
N PRO A 239 -18.70 3.29 -1.30
CA PRO A 239 -18.56 2.75 0.04
C PRO A 239 -17.48 1.66 0.07
N THR A 240 -16.75 1.58 1.18
CA THR A 240 -15.99 0.38 1.52
C THR A 240 -16.94 -0.60 2.20
N VAL A 241 -16.94 -1.86 1.77
CA VAL A 241 -17.74 -2.91 2.43
C VAL A 241 -16.88 -3.57 3.50
N MET A 242 -17.44 -3.72 4.71
CA MET A 242 -16.78 -4.42 5.82
C MET A 242 -17.75 -5.32 6.57
N LEU A 243 -17.24 -6.39 7.16
CA LEU A 243 -18.01 -7.14 8.16
C LEU A 243 -18.22 -6.28 9.41
N ILE A 244 -19.38 -6.41 10.05
CA ILE A 244 -19.61 -5.82 11.36
C ILE A 244 -18.60 -6.45 12.33
N PRO A 245 -17.65 -5.67 12.90
CA PRO A 245 -16.53 -6.24 13.63
C PRO A 245 -16.96 -6.71 15.02
N GLN A 246 -16.29 -7.73 15.54
CA GLN A 246 -16.23 -7.96 16.98
C GLN A 246 -15.39 -6.85 17.63
N VAL A 247 -15.72 -6.50 18.87
CA VAL A 247 -15.02 -5.46 19.62
C VAL A 247 -14.45 -6.05 20.90
N LEU A 248 -13.13 -6.08 21.04
CA LEU A 248 -12.45 -6.44 22.28
C LEU A 248 -12.32 -5.19 23.15
N GLY A 249 -12.84 -5.26 24.38
CA GLY A 249 -12.63 -4.23 25.40
C GLY A 249 -11.26 -4.41 26.05
N PHE A 250 -10.40 -3.39 25.98
CA PHE A 250 -9.11 -3.39 26.66
C PHE A 250 -9.13 -2.42 27.85
N ARG A 251 -9.27 -2.98 29.05
CA ARG A 251 -9.38 -2.21 30.29
C ARG A 251 -8.00 -1.76 30.77
N LEU A 252 -7.81 -0.45 30.87
CA LEU A 252 -6.64 0.14 31.52
C LEU A 252 -7.03 0.64 32.91
N HIS A 253 -6.23 0.28 33.91
CA HIS A 253 -6.37 0.79 35.28
C HIS A 253 -5.01 1.08 35.91
N GLY A 254 -5.01 1.65 37.11
CA GLY A 254 -3.79 2.11 37.77
C GLY A 254 -3.22 3.37 37.10
N ARG A 255 -1.93 3.61 37.32
CA ARG A 255 -1.17 4.73 36.73
C ARG A 255 0.22 4.25 36.36
N LEU A 256 0.78 4.82 35.30
CA LEU A 256 2.11 4.45 34.83
C LEU A 256 3.17 4.71 35.89
N ALA A 257 4.04 3.73 36.14
CA ALA A 257 5.12 3.86 37.10
C ALA A 257 6.18 4.89 36.63
N PRO A 258 6.83 5.64 37.56
CA PRO A 258 7.92 6.54 37.19
C PRO A 258 9.03 5.80 36.43
N GLY A 259 9.46 6.38 35.31
CA GLY A 259 10.50 5.80 34.44
C GLY A 259 9.95 4.95 33.29
N SER A 260 8.68 4.53 33.35
CA SER A 260 7.99 3.92 32.22
C SER A 260 7.37 4.99 31.32
N THR A 261 7.23 4.68 30.03
CA THR A 261 6.78 5.59 28.98
C THR A 261 5.58 5.04 28.20
N ALA A 262 4.94 5.86 27.37
CA ALA A 262 3.91 5.40 26.44
C ALA A 262 4.42 4.28 25.50
N THR A 263 5.71 4.33 25.12
CA THR A 263 6.36 3.28 24.34
C THR A 263 6.33 1.95 25.09
N ASP A 264 6.60 1.93 26.39
CA ASP A 264 6.56 0.70 27.19
C ASP A 264 5.14 0.14 27.33
N VAL A 265 4.15 1.03 27.44
CA VAL A 265 2.73 0.64 27.47
C VAL A 265 2.36 -0.01 26.15
N VAL A 266 2.65 0.62 25.00
CA VAL A 266 2.26 0.07 23.71
C VAL A 266 2.99 -1.22 23.37
N LEU A 267 4.25 -1.40 23.78
CA LEU A 267 4.94 -2.69 23.61
C LEU A 267 4.31 -3.79 24.46
N THR A 268 3.87 -3.47 25.69
CA THR A 268 3.16 -4.41 26.56
C THR A 268 1.79 -4.77 25.97
N VAL A 269 1.03 -3.78 25.53
CA VAL A 269 -0.26 -3.96 24.85
C VAL A 269 -0.10 -4.79 23.58
N THR A 270 0.93 -4.51 22.77
CA THR A 270 1.22 -5.23 21.53
C THR A 270 1.47 -6.72 21.80
N GLN A 271 2.31 -7.03 22.79
CA GLN A 271 2.58 -8.40 23.22
C GLN A 271 1.29 -9.12 23.67
N MET A 272 0.47 -8.47 24.50
CA MET A 272 -0.77 -9.05 25.03
C MET A 272 -1.81 -9.29 23.94
N LEU A 273 -2.03 -8.32 23.06
CA LEU A 273 -3.02 -8.39 21.99
C LEU A 273 -2.61 -9.39 20.90
N ARG A 274 -1.31 -9.47 20.56
CA ARG A 274 -0.82 -10.54 19.67
C ARG A 274 -1.05 -11.92 20.26
N LYS A 275 -0.73 -12.12 21.54
CA LYS A 275 -1.01 -13.39 22.22
C LYS A 275 -2.51 -13.73 22.24
N LYS A 276 -3.38 -12.72 22.32
CA LYS A 276 -4.84 -12.90 22.31
C LYS A 276 -5.40 -13.22 20.92
N GLY A 277 -4.79 -12.71 19.85
CA GLY A 277 -5.29 -12.85 18.48
C GLY A 277 -6.50 -11.95 18.21
N VAL A 278 -6.22 -10.71 17.75
CA VAL A 278 -7.26 -9.69 17.49
C VAL A 278 -7.40 -9.31 16.02
N VAL A 279 -6.94 -10.17 15.11
CA VAL A 279 -7.02 -9.88 13.68
C VAL A 279 -8.46 -9.77 13.20
N GLY A 280 -8.75 -8.73 12.43
CA GLY A 280 -10.09 -8.41 11.92
C GLY A 280 -11.07 -7.89 12.99
N LYS A 281 -10.60 -7.66 14.23
CA LYS A 281 -11.41 -7.12 15.33
C LYS A 281 -11.09 -5.65 15.57
N PHE A 282 -12.04 -4.96 16.18
CA PHE A 282 -11.79 -3.66 16.81
C PHE A 282 -11.27 -3.88 18.23
N VAL A 283 -10.36 -3.04 18.68
CA VAL A 283 -9.97 -2.92 20.08
C VAL A 283 -10.45 -1.58 20.59
N GLU A 284 -11.22 -1.56 21.67
CA GLU A 284 -11.71 -0.34 22.32
C GLU A 284 -11.12 -0.24 23.73
N PHE A 285 -10.33 0.80 23.97
CA PHE A 285 -9.70 1.04 25.26
C PHE A 285 -10.67 1.74 26.22
N TYR A 286 -10.77 1.22 27.43
CA TYR A 286 -11.69 1.73 28.45
C TYR A 286 -11.12 1.61 29.88
N GLY A 287 -11.88 2.07 30.86
CA GLY A 287 -11.52 1.99 32.28
C GLY A 287 -10.91 3.26 32.87
N PRO A 288 -10.61 3.25 34.18
CA PRO A 288 -10.18 4.44 34.92
C PRO A 288 -8.77 4.90 34.53
N GLY A 289 -7.91 4.00 34.04
CA GLY A 289 -6.53 4.30 33.65
C GLY A 289 -6.41 5.30 32.51
N LEU A 290 -7.43 5.42 31.65
CA LEU A 290 -7.47 6.40 30.54
C LEU A 290 -7.30 7.84 31.05
N ALA A 291 -7.82 8.16 32.24
CA ALA A 291 -7.70 9.50 32.83
C ALA A 291 -6.26 9.83 33.27
N SER A 292 -5.36 8.85 33.30
CA SER A 292 -3.93 9.04 33.61
C SER A 292 -3.05 9.13 32.36
N LEU A 293 -3.60 8.86 31.17
CA LEU A 293 -2.87 8.87 29.91
C LEU A 293 -3.18 10.15 29.13
N ALA A 294 -2.14 10.88 28.76
CA ALA A 294 -2.28 12.05 27.89
C ALA A 294 -2.74 11.63 26.49
N ALA A 295 -3.31 12.55 25.72
CA ALA A 295 -3.74 12.28 24.34
C ALA A 295 -2.60 11.69 23.49
N ALA A 296 -1.38 12.21 23.66
CA ALA A 296 -0.19 11.69 22.98
C ALA A 296 0.07 10.21 23.31
N ASP A 297 -0.07 9.80 24.57
CA ASP A 297 0.12 8.40 24.99
C ASP A 297 -0.92 7.47 24.34
N ARG A 298 -2.17 7.93 24.27
CA ARG A 298 -3.27 7.20 23.62
C ARG A 298 -3.01 7.03 22.13
N THR A 299 -2.54 8.09 21.45
CA THR A 299 -2.20 8.03 20.02
C THR A 299 -0.99 7.12 19.76
N THR A 300 -0.01 7.08 20.66
CA THR A 300 1.10 6.10 20.60
C THR A 300 0.58 4.67 20.68
N ILE A 301 -0.37 4.39 21.58
CA ILE A 301 -0.97 3.05 21.72
C ILE A 301 -1.79 2.68 20.47
N ALA A 302 -2.66 3.58 20.01
CA ALA A 302 -3.51 3.38 18.84
C ALA A 302 -2.73 3.23 17.52
N ASN A 303 -1.57 3.89 17.42
CA ASN A 303 -0.69 3.81 16.26
C ASN A 303 -0.30 2.37 15.96
N MET A 304 0.05 1.57 16.97
CA MET A 304 0.56 0.20 16.78
C MET A 304 -0.52 -0.86 16.52
N ALA A 305 -1.75 -0.45 16.18
CA ALA A 305 -2.83 -1.40 15.85
C ALA A 305 -2.48 -2.41 14.77
N PRO A 306 -1.82 -2.02 13.66
CA PRO A 306 -1.33 -2.99 12.68
C PRO A 306 -0.34 -4.00 13.29
N GLU A 307 0.55 -3.56 14.18
CA GLU A 307 1.53 -4.42 14.85
C GLU A 307 0.90 -5.43 15.80
N TYR A 308 -0.27 -5.17 16.38
CA TYR A 308 -1.01 -6.18 17.15
C TYR A 308 -2.17 -6.85 16.40
N GLY A 309 -2.38 -6.47 15.15
CA GLY A 309 -3.28 -7.11 14.19
C GLY A 309 -4.72 -6.59 14.18
N ALA A 310 -5.07 -5.65 15.06
CA ALA A 310 -6.43 -5.11 15.07
C ALA A 310 -6.68 -4.18 13.88
N THR A 311 -7.94 -4.06 13.45
CA THR A 311 -8.32 -3.08 12.43
C THR A 311 -8.17 -1.66 12.97
N ILE A 312 -8.53 -1.41 14.23
CA ILE A 312 -8.37 -0.12 14.93
C ILE A 312 -8.03 -0.33 16.42
N GLY A 313 -7.41 0.70 17.03
CA GLY A 313 -7.20 0.82 18.48
C GLY A 313 -7.89 2.06 19.05
N PHE A 314 -9.18 1.97 19.36
CA PHE A 314 -10.06 3.12 19.62
C PHE A 314 -10.02 3.63 21.06
N PHE A 315 -9.80 4.94 21.22
CA PHE A 315 -9.98 5.66 22.49
C PHE A 315 -11.14 6.64 22.37
N PRO A 316 -12.15 6.59 23.24
CA PRO A 316 -13.25 7.56 23.24
C PRO A 316 -12.82 9.01 23.39
N VAL A 317 -13.61 9.94 22.84
CA VAL A 317 -13.45 11.37 23.11
C VAL A 317 -13.74 11.64 24.58
N ASP A 318 -12.85 12.33 25.28
CA ASP A 318 -13.07 12.81 26.66
C ASP A 318 -12.44 14.20 26.89
N GLU A 319 -12.35 14.63 28.14
CA GLU A 319 -11.76 15.93 28.50
C GLU A 319 -10.29 16.06 28.07
N GLU A 320 -9.52 14.97 28.05
CA GLU A 320 -8.13 14.99 27.59
C GLU A 320 -8.07 15.21 26.06
N THR A 321 -8.99 14.62 25.31
CA THR A 321 -9.14 14.93 23.87
C THR A 321 -9.44 16.42 23.67
N LEU A 322 -10.36 17.01 24.44
CA LEU A 322 -10.66 18.44 24.36
C LEU A 322 -9.46 19.31 24.76
N ALA A 323 -8.70 18.90 25.77
CA ALA A 323 -7.45 19.57 26.18
C ALA A 323 -6.41 19.54 25.05
N TYR A 324 -6.24 18.40 24.37
CA TYR A 324 -5.35 18.28 23.21
C TYR A 324 -5.77 19.18 22.05
N LEU A 325 -7.06 19.26 21.74
CA LEU A 325 -7.55 20.17 20.68
C LEU A 325 -7.25 21.64 21.02
N ARG A 326 -7.39 22.05 22.30
CA ARG A 326 -7.00 23.40 22.74
C ARG A 326 -5.49 23.61 22.66
N LEU A 327 -4.70 22.62 23.10
CA LEU A 327 -3.23 22.66 23.07
C LEU A 327 -2.71 22.82 21.64
N THR A 328 -3.33 22.14 20.68
CA THR A 328 -3.02 22.22 19.24
C THR A 328 -3.70 23.40 18.53
N ALA A 329 -4.15 24.39 19.30
CA ALA A 329 -4.75 25.64 18.83
C ALA A 329 -5.91 25.45 17.85
N ARG A 330 -6.74 24.41 18.05
CA ARG A 330 -8.01 24.29 17.33
C ARG A 330 -8.92 25.45 17.70
N ASP A 331 -9.69 25.88 16.71
CA ASP A 331 -10.68 26.94 16.88
C ASP A 331 -11.63 26.66 18.07
N PRO A 332 -11.85 27.62 18.99
CA PRO A 332 -12.71 27.40 20.16
C PRO A 332 -14.13 26.94 19.82
N ALA A 333 -14.73 27.44 18.74
CA ALA A 333 -16.08 27.01 18.33
C ALA A 333 -16.08 25.56 17.84
N ARG A 334 -14.98 25.10 17.21
CA ARG A 334 -14.80 23.67 16.90
C ARG A 334 -14.70 22.83 18.17
N VAL A 335 -13.93 23.26 19.17
CA VAL A 335 -13.83 22.52 20.45
C VAL A 335 -15.19 22.45 21.14
N ALA A 336 -15.96 23.53 21.13
CA ALA A 336 -17.33 23.55 21.65
C ALA A 336 -18.25 22.60 20.88
N LEU A 337 -18.18 22.59 19.54
CA LEU A 337 -18.94 21.66 18.70
C LEU A 337 -18.58 20.21 18.99
N VAL A 338 -17.29 19.85 19.06
CA VAL A 338 -16.85 18.49 19.40
C VAL A 338 -17.45 18.08 20.74
N ALA A 339 -17.30 18.93 21.76
CA ALA A 339 -17.76 18.65 23.11
C ALA A 339 -19.30 18.49 23.20
N ALA A 340 -20.07 19.33 22.49
CA ALA A 340 -21.53 19.25 22.47
C ALA A 340 -22.02 18.04 21.67
N TYR A 341 -21.46 17.83 20.47
CA TYR A 341 -21.83 16.76 19.56
C TYR A 341 -21.57 15.38 20.17
N THR A 342 -20.37 15.14 20.70
CA THR A 342 -20.02 13.81 21.24
C THR A 342 -20.83 13.49 22.50
N ARG A 343 -21.20 14.49 23.31
CA ARG A 343 -22.10 14.28 24.45
C ARG A 343 -23.51 13.94 24.00
N ALA A 344 -24.06 14.68 23.04
CA ALA A 344 -25.39 14.42 22.48
C ALA A 344 -25.50 13.03 21.83
N GLN A 345 -24.41 12.52 21.24
CA GLN A 345 -24.36 11.22 20.59
C GLN A 345 -23.96 10.05 21.50
N GLY A 346 -23.66 10.29 22.79
CA GLY A 346 -23.14 9.24 23.68
C GLY A 346 -21.78 8.68 23.25
N LEU A 347 -20.97 9.50 22.59
CA LEU A 347 -19.58 9.23 22.16
C LEU A 347 -18.53 9.87 23.09
N PHE A 348 -18.97 10.70 24.02
CA PHE A 348 -18.11 11.33 25.03
C PHE A 348 -18.01 10.45 26.27
N ARG A 349 -16.79 10.04 26.62
CA ARG A 349 -16.53 9.26 27.84
C ARG A 349 -16.60 10.17 29.07
N ALA A 350 -17.66 9.99 29.85
CA ALA A 350 -17.78 10.52 31.19
C ALA A 350 -17.24 9.52 32.23
N ALA A 351 -16.89 10.00 33.43
CA ALA A 351 -16.34 9.16 34.49
C ALA A 351 -17.34 8.11 35.02
N ASP A 352 -18.62 8.43 34.93
CA ASP A 352 -19.78 7.63 35.35
C ASP A 352 -20.46 6.91 34.17
N MET A 353 -19.86 6.94 32.98
CA MET A 353 -20.41 6.27 31.81
C MET A 353 -20.44 4.75 32.04
N PRO A 354 -21.58 4.08 31.79
CA PRO A 354 -21.65 2.62 31.83
C PRO A 354 -20.65 1.99 30.85
N GLU A 355 -20.01 0.91 31.27
CA GLU A 355 -19.09 0.18 30.41
C GLU A 355 -19.87 -0.51 29.27
N PRO A 356 -19.48 -0.33 28.00
CA PRO A 356 -20.14 -1.03 26.89
C PRO A 356 -20.00 -2.55 27.02
N GLU A 357 -20.91 -3.28 26.40
CA GLU A 357 -20.76 -4.73 26.26
C GLU A 357 -19.79 -5.03 25.11
N PHE A 358 -18.75 -5.80 25.40
CA PHE A 358 -17.72 -6.16 24.43
C PHE A 358 -17.79 -7.66 24.08
N SER A 359 -17.23 -8.03 22.93
CA SER A 359 -17.11 -9.43 22.51
C SER A 359 -16.17 -10.23 23.41
N ASP A 360 -15.17 -9.56 23.98
CA ASP A 360 -14.13 -10.15 24.83
C ASP A 360 -13.46 -9.04 25.65
N HIS A 361 -12.72 -9.41 26.68
CA HIS A 361 -12.07 -8.47 27.59
C HIS A 361 -10.60 -8.84 27.84
N LEU A 362 -9.76 -7.82 27.94
CA LEU A 362 -8.42 -7.88 28.52
C LEU A 362 -8.22 -6.71 29.47
N GLU A 363 -7.34 -6.88 30.45
CA GLU A 363 -6.99 -5.81 31.38
C GLU A 363 -5.49 -5.66 31.55
N LEU A 364 -5.05 -4.42 31.79
CA LEU A 364 -3.67 -4.07 32.11
C LEU A 364 -3.64 -3.07 33.26
N ASP A 365 -2.90 -3.44 34.32
CA ASP A 365 -2.45 -2.50 35.34
C ASP A 365 -1.29 -1.68 34.79
N LEU A 366 -1.49 -0.38 34.57
CA LEU A 366 -0.44 0.53 34.14
C LEU A 366 0.73 0.59 35.13
N GLY A 367 0.51 0.29 36.41
CA GLY A 367 1.56 0.23 37.43
C GLY A 367 2.51 -0.94 37.27
N SER A 368 2.11 -1.98 36.54
CA SER A 368 2.94 -3.16 36.25
C SER A 368 3.86 -2.98 35.03
N VAL A 369 3.63 -1.91 34.24
CA VAL A 369 4.42 -1.63 33.04
C VAL A 369 5.81 -1.16 33.44
N GLU A 370 6.83 -1.81 32.89
CA GLU A 370 8.24 -1.49 33.11
C GLU A 370 8.97 -1.17 31.80
N PRO A 371 10.09 -0.40 31.86
CA PRO A 371 10.89 -0.07 30.68
C PRO A 371 11.28 -1.30 29.86
N SER A 372 11.08 -1.22 28.55
CA SER A 372 11.21 -2.35 27.65
C SER A 372 11.67 -1.95 26.24
N LEU A 373 12.14 -2.96 25.51
CA LEU A 373 12.48 -2.90 24.09
C LEU A 373 11.65 -3.96 23.36
N ALA A 374 11.58 -3.88 22.04
CA ALA A 374 11.02 -4.95 21.22
C ALA A 374 12.04 -5.39 20.17
N GLY A 375 12.12 -6.70 19.95
CA GLY A 375 12.97 -7.30 18.92
C GLY A 375 13.70 -8.56 19.41
N PRO A 376 14.71 -9.02 18.66
CA PRO A 376 15.38 -8.30 17.57
C PRO A 376 14.69 -8.37 16.21
N ARG A 377 13.63 -9.20 16.05
CA ARG A 377 12.98 -9.44 14.76
C ARG A 377 11.57 -8.85 14.65
N ARG A 378 10.79 -8.82 15.74
CA ARG A 378 9.38 -8.38 15.69
C ARG A 378 8.99 -7.37 16.76
N PRO A 379 7.98 -6.52 16.49
CA PRO A 379 7.44 -5.57 17.46
C PRO A 379 6.82 -6.20 18.71
N GLN A 380 6.27 -7.41 18.62
CA GLN A 380 5.68 -8.12 19.77
C GLN A 380 6.68 -8.88 20.64
N ASP A 381 7.94 -8.99 20.21
CA ASP A 381 9.02 -9.62 20.97
C ASP A 381 9.51 -8.67 22.07
N ARG A 382 8.63 -8.33 23.01
CA ARG A 382 8.92 -7.41 24.11
C ARG A 382 9.94 -8.04 25.07
N VAL A 383 11.00 -7.30 25.35
CA VAL A 383 12.04 -7.65 26.31
C VAL A 383 12.14 -6.53 27.36
N PRO A 384 11.96 -6.82 28.66
CA PRO A 384 12.25 -5.86 29.72
C PRO A 384 13.69 -5.35 29.61
N LEU A 385 13.91 -4.05 29.79
CA LEU A 385 15.23 -3.43 29.58
C LEU A 385 16.33 -4.07 30.45
N ARG A 386 15.97 -4.48 31.69
CA ARG A 386 16.87 -5.21 32.62
C ARG A 386 17.36 -6.55 32.06
N GLY A 387 16.59 -7.18 31.16
CA GLY A 387 16.87 -8.47 30.55
C GLY A 387 17.50 -8.36 29.15
N ALA A 388 17.64 -7.16 28.58
CA ALA A 388 18.02 -6.96 27.18
C ALA A 388 19.35 -7.64 26.81
N LYS A 389 20.37 -7.57 27.67
CA LYS A 389 21.67 -8.21 27.43
C LYS A 389 21.58 -9.73 27.35
N ALA A 390 20.79 -10.35 28.22
CA ALA A 390 20.61 -11.80 28.24
C ALA A 390 19.82 -12.24 27.01
N ALA A 391 18.72 -11.56 26.70
CA ALA A 391 17.89 -11.82 25.52
C ALA A 391 18.70 -11.69 24.21
N TRP A 392 19.55 -10.66 24.09
CA TRP A 392 20.43 -10.51 22.92
C TRP A 392 21.41 -11.68 22.77
N ARG A 393 22.04 -12.13 23.85
CA ARG A 393 22.99 -13.26 23.81
C ARG A 393 22.32 -14.56 23.37
N GLU A 394 21.08 -14.78 23.78
CA GLU A 394 20.31 -15.92 23.30
C GLU A 394 19.95 -15.77 21.83
N ALA A 395 19.42 -14.61 21.41
CA ALA A 395 19.09 -14.36 20.01
C ALA A 395 20.31 -14.45 19.07
N LEU A 396 21.50 -14.05 19.52
CA LEU A 396 22.74 -14.13 18.74
C LEU A 396 23.05 -15.56 18.24
N LYS A 397 22.68 -16.59 19.02
CA LYS A 397 22.87 -18.00 18.64
C LYS A 397 22.06 -18.38 17.40
N GLU A 398 20.96 -17.69 17.14
CA GLU A 398 20.13 -17.90 15.95
C GLU A 398 20.64 -17.12 14.73
N PHE A 399 21.36 -15.99 14.93
CA PHE A 399 21.86 -15.17 13.83
C PHE A 399 23.21 -15.63 13.27
N VAL A 400 24.01 -16.30 14.09
CA VAL A 400 25.37 -16.71 13.75
C VAL A 400 25.56 -18.17 14.13
N LYS A 401 25.62 -19.04 13.12
CA LYS A 401 25.98 -20.45 13.31
C LYS A 401 27.38 -20.52 13.94
N ASP A 402 27.52 -21.29 15.01
CA ASP A 402 28.76 -21.41 15.81
C ASP A 402 29.24 -20.07 16.41
N ALA A 403 28.32 -19.20 16.85
CA ALA A 403 28.65 -17.96 17.54
C ALA A 403 29.58 -18.21 18.74
N PRO A 404 30.78 -17.58 18.81
CA PRO A 404 31.64 -17.70 19.97
C PRO A 404 30.92 -17.13 21.22
N ALA A 405 31.12 -17.75 22.38
CA ALA A 405 30.42 -17.40 23.62
C ALA A 405 30.60 -15.93 24.05
N GLU A 406 31.70 -15.28 23.62
CA GLU A 406 32.00 -13.88 23.91
C GLU A 406 31.57 -12.90 22.79
N GLY A 407 31.06 -13.41 21.65
CA GLY A 407 30.80 -12.63 20.44
C GLY A 407 32.07 -12.32 19.65
N ARG A 408 31.91 -12.01 18.35
CA ARG A 408 33.02 -11.57 17.49
C ARG A 408 33.30 -10.10 17.73
N SER A 409 34.54 -9.70 17.43
CA SER A 409 34.95 -8.31 17.47
C SER A 409 35.86 -7.92 16.31
N VAL A 410 35.78 -6.65 15.91
CA VAL A 410 36.53 -6.06 14.81
C VAL A 410 37.04 -4.69 15.24
N SER A 411 38.32 -4.42 15.01
CA SER A 411 38.90 -3.09 15.25
C SER A 411 38.43 -2.11 14.18
N VAL A 412 38.01 -0.92 14.59
CA VAL A 412 37.54 0.15 13.71
C VAL A 412 38.28 1.45 14.01
N GLU A 413 38.57 2.22 12.98
CA GLU A 413 39.11 3.58 13.10
C GLU A 413 38.18 4.52 12.35
N MET A 414 37.53 5.45 13.08
CA MET A 414 36.57 6.38 12.48
C MET A 414 36.60 7.71 13.21
N GLY A 415 36.63 8.82 12.46
CA GLY A 415 36.72 10.16 13.05
C GLY A 415 38.03 10.41 13.83
N GLY A 416 39.11 9.70 13.51
CA GLY A 416 40.39 9.77 14.23
C GLY A 416 40.41 9.01 15.56
N GLU A 417 39.33 8.33 15.93
CA GLU A 417 39.28 7.47 17.12
C GLU A 417 39.34 6.00 16.73
N ARG A 418 40.15 5.23 17.49
CA ARG A 418 40.19 3.77 17.39
C ARG A 418 39.25 3.16 18.41
N GLY A 419 38.50 2.14 17.99
CA GLY A 419 37.62 1.38 18.84
C GLY A 419 37.41 -0.04 18.32
N GLU A 420 36.46 -0.72 18.93
CA GLU A 420 36.14 -2.10 18.63
C GLU A 420 34.62 -2.24 18.47
N LEU A 421 34.19 -2.74 17.32
CA LEU A 421 32.83 -3.20 17.10
C LEU A 421 32.71 -4.65 17.50
N ARG A 422 31.77 -4.96 18.37
CA ARG A 422 31.40 -6.31 18.82
C ARG A 422 30.01 -6.69 18.31
N ASP A 423 29.69 -7.98 18.24
CA ASP A 423 28.32 -8.43 18.00
C ASP A 423 27.35 -7.77 19.02
N GLY A 424 26.31 -7.08 18.53
CA GLY A 424 25.39 -6.28 19.34
C GLY A 424 25.80 -4.82 19.56
N SER A 425 26.87 -4.35 18.92
CA SER A 425 27.20 -2.93 18.91
C SER A 425 26.13 -2.13 18.20
N VAL A 426 25.67 -1.05 18.85
CA VAL A 426 24.76 -0.10 18.23
C VAL A 426 25.54 0.70 17.18
N VAL A 427 25.12 0.63 15.92
CA VAL A 427 25.68 1.40 14.81
C VAL A 427 24.70 2.44 14.26
N ILE A 428 23.44 2.38 14.66
CA ILE A 428 22.39 3.36 14.35
C ILE A 428 21.62 3.65 15.63
N ALA A 429 21.40 4.93 15.92
CA ALA A 429 20.51 5.38 16.98
C ALA A 429 19.65 6.52 16.44
N ALA A 430 18.41 6.20 16.07
CA ALA A 430 17.49 7.16 15.45
C ALA A 430 16.33 7.49 16.38
N ILE A 431 16.12 8.77 16.65
CA ILE A 431 14.86 9.28 17.22
C ILE A 431 13.98 9.66 16.02
N THR A 432 13.07 8.77 15.65
CA THR A 432 12.24 8.84 14.44
C THR A 432 10.84 8.30 14.72
N SER A 433 10.03 8.15 13.66
CA SER A 433 8.65 7.65 13.65
C SER A 433 7.62 8.63 14.22
N CYS A 434 6.44 8.67 13.59
CA CYS A 434 5.27 9.36 14.13
C CYS A 434 4.83 8.80 15.50
N THR A 435 5.09 7.52 15.79
CA THR A 435 4.67 6.84 17.03
C THR A 435 5.19 7.54 18.29
N ASN A 436 6.46 7.94 18.30
CA ASN A 436 7.12 8.53 19.47
C ASN A 436 7.40 10.03 19.32
N THR A 437 7.69 10.52 18.09
CA THR A 437 8.03 11.94 17.91
C THR A 437 6.84 12.88 18.05
N SER A 438 5.62 12.35 17.93
CA SER A 438 4.38 13.05 18.25
C SER A 438 4.11 13.21 19.74
N ASN A 439 4.86 12.52 20.61
CA ASN A 439 4.65 12.52 22.04
C ASN A 439 5.66 13.45 22.75
N PRO A 440 5.23 14.63 23.24
CA PRO A 440 6.14 15.58 23.87
C PRO A 440 6.82 15.04 25.12
N SER A 441 6.18 14.14 25.87
CA SER A 441 6.71 13.58 27.12
C SER A 441 8.01 12.81 26.86
N VAL A 442 8.02 11.93 25.85
CA VAL A 442 9.22 11.13 25.52
C VAL A 442 10.31 11.96 24.85
N MET A 443 9.93 12.96 24.04
CA MET A 443 10.89 13.85 23.39
C MET A 443 11.58 14.79 24.39
N LEU A 444 10.84 15.35 25.35
CA LEU A 444 11.40 16.14 26.45
C LEU A 444 12.27 15.27 27.35
N ALA A 445 11.85 14.04 27.65
CA ALA A 445 12.65 13.08 28.42
C ALA A 445 13.98 12.77 27.73
N ALA A 446 13.97 12.57 26.40
CA ALA A 446 15.19 12.36 25.62
C ALA A 446 16.13 13.56 25.70
N GLY A 447 15.61 14.79 25.57
CA GLY A 447 16.39 16.01 25.74
C GLY A 447 16.98 16.17 27.15
N LEU A 448 16.19 15.90 28.19
CA LEU A 448 16.65 15.97 29.59
C LEU A 448 17.72 14.91 29.89
N LEU A 449 17.59 13.71 29.31
CA LEU A 449 18.60 12.66 29.41
C LEU A 449 19.89 13.10 28.69
N ALA A 450 19.77 13.70 27.51
CA ALA A 450 20.91 14.22 26.76
C ALA A 450 21.65 15.30 27.54
N ARG A 451 20.92 16.22 28.19
CA ARG A 451 21.50 17.24 29.08
C ARG A 451 22.33 16.63 30.19
N LYS A 452 21.79 15.63 30.90
CA LYS A 452 22.48 14.94 32.00
C LYS A 452 23.71 14.18 31.50
N ALA A 453 23.59 13.50 30.35
CA ALA A 453 24.70 12.78 29.74
C ALA A 453 25.83 13.74 29.33
N ALA A 454 25.49 14.85 28.68
CA ALA A 454 26.46 15.88 28.28
C ALA A 454 27.12 16.54 29.50
N ALA A 455 26.36 16.87 30.55
CA ALA A 455 26.89 17.41 31.81
C ALA A 455 27.83 16.41 32.52
N GLY A 456 27.57 15.11 32.38
CA GLY A 456 28.44 14.03 32.85
C GLY A 456 29.65 13.74 31.96
N GLY A 457 29.86 14.51 30.89
CA GLY A 457 30.98 14.33 29.95
C GLY A 457 30.83 13.11 29.01
N LEU A 458 29.65 12.48 28.96
CA LEU A 458 29.40 11.34 28.07
C LEU A 458 29.30 11.81 26.62
N ARG A 459 29.81 10.98 25.71
CA ARG A 459 29.77 11.19 24.26
C ARG A 459 29.30 9.93 23.55
N VAL A 460 28.63 10.10 22.42
CA VAL A 460 28.31 8.99 21.52
C VAL A 460 29.57 8.61 20.76
N ARG A 461 29.76 7.29 20.53
CA ARG A 461 30.92 6.79 19.80
C ARG A 461 30.85 7.19 18.32
N PRO A 462 31.98 7.48 17.64
CA PRO A 462 31.96 8.06 16.30
C PRO A 462 31.22 7.22 15.25
N TRP A 463 31.28 5.89 15.34
CA TRP A 463 30.66 4.96 14.39
C TRP A 463 29.13 4.84 14.49
N VAL A 464 28.51 5.50 15.48
CA VAL A 464 27.06 5.46 15.63
C VAL A 464 26.44 6.54 14.76
N LYS A 465 25.64 6.13 13.77
CA LYS A 465 24.81 7.04 12.98
C LYS A 465 23.62 7.52 13.82
N THR A 466 23.76 8.69 14.41
CA THR A 466 22.72 9.37 15.21
C THR A 466 21.86 10.28 14.34
N SER A 467 20.55 10.26 14.55
CA SER A 467 19.60 11.10 13.82
C SER A 467 18.39 11.50 14.65
N LEU A 468 17.93 12.73 14.47
CA LEU A 468 16.65 13.24 14.99
C LEU A 468 15.75 13.61 13.80
N ALA A 469 14.68 12.84 13.61
CA ALA A 469 13.68 13.03 12.56
C ALA A 469 12.29 13.23 13.19
N PRO A 470 11.96 14.46 13.62
CA PRO A 470 10.68 14.74 14.26
C PRO A 470 9.52 14.66 13.27
N GLY A 471 8.35 14.20 13.72
CA GLY A 471 7.18 14.13 12.86
C GLY A 471 6.46 15.47 12.63
N SER A 472 6.91 16.58 13.22
CA SER A 472 6.52 17.93 12.80
C SER A 472 7.48 19.01 13.29
N LYS A 473 7.38 20.22 12.73
CA LYS A 473 8.13 21.41 13.20
C LYS A 473 7.80 21.85 14.63
N VAL A 474 6.70 21.38 15.21
CA VAL A 474 6.33 21.70 16.60
C VAL A 474 7.35 21.10 17.58
N VAL A 475 7.85 19.91 17.26
CA VAL A 475 8.80 19.16 18.10
C VAL A 475 10.10 19.92 18.30
N THR A 476 10.71 20.35 17.21
CA THR A 476 11.95 21.13 17.26
C THR A 476 11.76 22.46 17.96
N ARG A 477 10.61 23.13 17.75
CA ARG A 477 10.29 24.40 18.43
C ARG A 477 10.22 24.26 19.95
N TYR A 478 9.53 23.26 20.49
CA TYR A 478 9.47 23.13 21.95
C TYR A 478 10.79 22.61 22.54
N LEU A 479 11.56 21.78 21.82
CA LEU A 479 12.88 21.34 22.26
C LEU A 479 13.87 22.51 22.31
N ASP A 480 13.82 23.40 21.32
CA ASP A 480 14.62 24.61 21.28
C ASP A 480 14.21 25.60 22.39
N ALA A 481 12.90 25.87 22.53
CA ALA A 481 12.38 26.74 23.59
C ALA A 481 12.70 26.25 25.01
N ALA A 482 12.76 24.92 25.22
CA ALA A 482 13.17 24.32 26.49
C ALA A 482 14.70 24.29 26.70
N GLY A 483 15.48 24.74 25.70
CA GLY A 483 16.94 24.66 25.69
C GLY A 483 17.47 23.22 25.71
N LEU A 484 16.72 22.28 25.12
CA LEU A 484 17.05 20.84 25.08
C LEU A 484 17.57 20.39 23.72
N LEU A 485 17.25 21.11 22.63
CA LEU A 485 17.78 20.78 21.30
C LEU A 485 19.33 20.83 21.27
N PRO A 486 20.01 21.86 21.81
CA PRO A 486 21.48 21.87 21.86
C PRO A 486 22.06 20.71 22.69
N ASP A 487 21.33 20.21 23.70
CA ASP A 487 21.77 19.07 24.50
C ASP A 487 21.74 17.76 23.69
N LEU A 488 20.72 17.57 22.85
CA LEU A 488 20.63 16.45 21.90
C LEU A 488 21.73 16.51 20.85
N GLU A 489 21.99 17.70 20.30
CA GLU A 489 23.02 17.94 19.30
C GLU A 489 24.44 17.63 19.81
N ARG A 490 24.75 17.91 21.09
CA ARG A 490 26.03 17.51 21.70
C ARG A 490 26.26 15.99 21.69
N LEU A 491 25.21 15.20 21.61
CA LEU A 491 25.26 13.75 21.47
C LEU A 491 25.13 13.29 20.01
N GLY A 492 25.13 14.21 19.04
CA GLY A 492 25.04 13.93 17.60
C GLY A 492 23.61 13.80 17.08
N PHE A 493 22.58 13.94 17.91
CA PHE A 493 21.17 13.92 17.48
C PHE A 493 20.74 15.24 16.84
N HIS A 494 21.40 15.59 15.74
CA HIS A 494 21.02 16.73 14.91
C HIS A 494 19.75 16.43 14.11
N LEU A 495 18.99 17.49 13.83
CA LEU A 495 17.85 17.42 12.92
C LEU A 495 18.31 16.92 11.54
N VAL A 496 17.67 15.87 11.05
CA VAL A 496 17.96 15.30 9.72
C VAL A 496 16.84 15.51 8.70
N GLY A 497 15.62 15.82 9.14
CA GLY A 497 14.45 16.01 8.28
C GLY A 497 13.14 15.85 9.06
N TYR A 498 12.01 16.27 8.46
CA TYR A 498 10.66 16.02 8.99
C TYR A 498 9.93 15.03 8.08
N GLY A 499 10.17 13.74 8.29
CA GLY A 499 9.58 12.66 7.50
C GLY A 499 9.92 11.27 8.06
N CYS A 500 9.38 10.22 7.43
CA CYS A 500 9.45 8.84 7.93
C CYS A 500 10.90 8.35 8.10
N THR A 501 11.82 8.76 7.22
CA THR A 501 13.27 8.49 7.33
C THR A 501 13.59 7.01 7.65
N THR A 502 14.19 6.74 8.81
CA THR A 502 14.60 5.40 9.26
C THR A 502 13.43 4.48 9.64
N CYS A 503 12.21 5.01 9.74
CA CYS A 503 11.00 4.28 10.15
C CYS A 503 10.36 3.43 9.03
N LEU A 504 10.70 3.68 7.76
CA LEU A 504 10.07 2.98 6.64
C LEU A 504 10.33 1.47 6.70
N ALA A 505 9.24 0.69 6.71
CA ALA A 505 9.28 -0.75 6.86
C ALA A 505 9.49 -1.47 5.52
N ALA A 506 10.24 -2.56 5.55
CA ALA A 506 10.31 -3.52 4.45
C ALA A 506 8.95 -4.19 4.23
N GLY A 507 8.61 -4.48 2.98
CA GLY A 507 7.44 -5.23 2.56
C GLY A 507 6.36 -4.40 1.86
N THR A 508 6.44 -3.07 1.84
CA THR A 508 5.44 -2.21 1.18
C THR A 508 5.50 -2.38 -0.35
N PRO A 509 4.46 -2.89 -1.02
CA PRO A 509 4.44 -2.99 -2.47
C PRO A 509 4.24 -1.61 -3.12
N VAL A 510 5.09 -1.27 -4.09
CA VAL A 510 5.08 -0.06 -4.91
C VAL A 510 4.78 -0.45 -6.35
N LEU A 511 3.70 0.10 -6.91
CA LEU A 511 3.34 -0.08 -8.33
C LEU A 511 4.32 0.70 -9.22
N LEU A 512 4.90 0.02 -10.20
CA LEU A 512 5.82 0.58 -11.17
C LEU A 512 5.10 1.01 -12.45
N ALA A 513 5.67 2.00 -13.14
CA ALA A 513 5.12 2.53 -14.40
C ALA A 513 5.02 1.49 -15.54
N ASN A 514 5.71 0.36 -15.42
CA ASN A 514 5.65 -0.76 -16.37
C ASN A 514 4.50 -1.75 -16.06
N GLY A 515 3.68 -1.50 -15.03
CA GLY A 515 2.54 -2.36 -14.67
C GLY A 515 2.90 -3.59 -13.84
N THR A 516 4.03 -3.59 -13.13
CA THR A 516 4.38 -4.58 -12.08
C THR A 516 4.45 -3.91 -10.71
N SER A 517 4.43 -4.68 -9.62
CA SER A 517 4.68 -4.16 -8.26
C SER A 517 5.99 -4.73 -7.69
N ARG A 518 6.70 -3.93 -6.88
CA ARG A 518 7.92 -4.33 -6.16
C ARG A 518 7.87 -3.87 -4.71
N ARG A 519 8.52 -4.59 -3.81
CA ARG A 519 8.61 -4.12 -2.43
C ARG A 519 9.54 -2.91 -2.34
N ILE A 520 9.24 -1.97 -1.43
CA ILE A 520 9.98 -0.72 -1.26
C ILE A 520 11.48 -0.94 -1.04
N GLU A 521 11.86 -2.04 -0.39
CA GLU A 521 13.23 -2.48 -0.15
C GLU A 521 13.95 -3.07 -1.38
N GLU A 522 13.19 -3.46 -2.41
CA GLU A 522 13.69 -4.02 -3.68
C GLU A 522 13.82 -2.94 -4.77
N LEU A 523 13.42 -1.70 -4.47
CA LEU A 523 13.65 -0.56 -5.35
C LEU A 523 15.11 -0.09 -5.17
N PRO A 524 15.91 -0.03 -6.26
CA PRO A 524 17.36 0.26 -6.20
C PRO A 524 17.72 1.56 -5.45
N GLU A 525 16.79 2.52 -5.35
CA GLU A 525 17.00 3.83 -4.72
C GLU A 525 16.03 4.15 -3.57
N ALA A 526 15.08 3.26 -3.24
CA ALA A 526 14.06 3.53 -2.22
C ALA A 526 14.24 2.74 -0.91
N GLY A 527 15.21 1.83 -0.86
CA GLY A 527 15.38 0.87 0.24
C GLY A 527 16.18 1.37 1.45
N GLY A 528 15.72 2.40 2.17
CA GLY A 528 16.20 2.69 3.54
C GLY A 528 17.57 3.35 3.66
N ALA A 529 18.02 3.56 4.90
CA ALA A 529 19.23 4.35 5.17
C ALA A 529 20.51 3.61 4.73
N VAL A 530 21.50 4.35 4.20
CA VAL A 530 22.87 3.84 4.06
C VAL A 530 23.42 3.62 5.48
N VAL A 531 23.82 2.38 5.75
CA VAL A 531 24.46 1.91 6.99
C VAL A 531 25.90 1.50 6.69
N PHE A 532 26.72 1.28 7.71
CA PHE A 532 28.04 0.67 7.54
C PHE A 532 28.00 -0.76 8.07
N GLY A 533 28.40 -1.73 7.24
CA GLY A 533 28.48 -3.14 7.59
C GLY A 533 29.92 -3.67 7.48
N PRO A 534 30.32 -4.65 8.31
CA PRO A 534 31.63 -5.27 8.21
C PRO A 534 31.70 -6.23 7.01
N THR A 535 32.79 -6.18 6.24
CA THR A 535 33.14 -7.11 5.17
C THR A 535 33.82 -8.37 5.72
N ALA A 536 33.99 -9.38 4.86
CA ALA A 536 34.65 -10.65 5.21
C ALA A 536 36.10 -10.47 5.68
N ASP A 537 36.77 -9.40 5.28
CA ASP A 537 38.11 -8.99 5.73
C ASP A 537 38.10 -8.03 6.93
N GLY A 538 36.94 -7.77 7.55
CA GLY A 538 36.81 -6.98 8.77
C GLY A 538 36.86 -5.46 8.55
N ARG A 539 36.58 -4.96 7.34
CA ARG A 539 36.49 -3.52 7.06
C ARG A 539 35.05 -3.05 7.06
N LEU A 540 34.80 -1.79 7.42
CA LEU A 540 33.47 -1.18 7.27
C LEU A 540 33.26 -0.72 5.83
N THR A 541 32.18 -1.17 5.19
CA THR A 541 31.73 -0.64 3.89
C THR A 541 30.28 -0.16 3.98
N PRO A 542 29.88 0.81 3.15
CA PRO A 542 28.48 1.16 2.98
C PRO A 542 27.64 -0.06 2.62
N ALA A 543 26.49 -0.21 3.25
CA ALA A 543 25.47 -1.22 2.99
C ALA A 543 24.09 -0.57 3.07
N ILE A 544 23.10 -1.18 2.43
CA ILE A 544 21.71 -0.71 2.46
C ILE A 544 20.99 -1.40 3.62
N GLN A 545 20.19 -0.64 4.40
CA GLN A 545 19.45 -1.11 5.57
C GLN A 545 18.77 -2.47 5.33
N SER A 546 18.03 -2.62 4.24
CA SER A 546 17.32 -3.87 3.86
C SER A 546 18.25 -5.08 3.70
N GLY A 547 19.42 -4.89 3.10
CA GLY A 547 20.45 -5.94 2.96
C GLY A 547 21.09 -6.37 4.29
N ALA A 548 21.05 -5.51 5.32
CA ALA A 548 21.54 -5.81 6.66
C ALA A 548 20.50 -6.53 7.54
N TYR A 549 19.19 -6.30 7.28
CA TYR A 549 18.08 -6.89 8.05
C TYR A 549 17.60 -8.26 7.56
N ALA A 550 17.98 -8.70 6.35
CA ALA A 550 17.53 -9.96 5.74
C ALA A 550 18.03 -11.27 6.42
N LYS A 551 18.32 -11.26 7.72
CA LYS A 551 18.74 -12.43 8.51
C LYS A 551 17.83 -12.69 9.72
N GLY A 552 16.54 -12.43 9.57
CA GLY A 552 15.54 -12.88 10.53
C GLY A 552 14.85 -14.14 10.06
N GLU A 553 15.23 -15.32 10.55
CA GLU A 553 14.39 -16.50 10.38
C GLU A 553 13.18 -16.40 11.33
N GLN A 554 11.99 -16.61 10.78
CA GLN A 554 10.72 -16.69 11.49
C GLN A 554 10.10 -18.04 11.13
N ASP A 555 9.35 -18.64 12.06
CA ASP A 555 8.39 -19.67 11.66
C ASP A 555 7.34 -19.00 10.79
N CYS A 556 7.48 -19.18 9.48
CA CYS A 556 6.52 -18.73 8.49
C CYS A 556 5.75 -19.94 7.98
N VAL A 557 4.48 -19.74 7.70
CA VAL A 557 3.73 -20.63 6.83
C VAL A 557 3.83 -20.09 5.42
N ALA A 558 4.33 -20.92 4.52
CA ALA A 558 4.29 -20.68 3.09
C ALA A 558 2.95 -21.23 2.59
N LEU A 559 2.05 -20.32 2.24
CA LEU A 559 0.78 -20.69 1.63
C LEU A 559 0.93 -20.66 0.14
N VAL A 560 0.94 -21.85 -0.46
CA VAL A 560 0.85 -21.98 -1.91
C VAL A 560 -0.63 -21.98 -2.26
N LEU A 561 -1.12 -20.84 -2.75
CA LEU A 561 -2.49 -20.71 -3.22
C LEU A 561 -2.71 -21.63 -4.42
N GLN A 562 -3.96 -22.01 -4.70
CA GLN A 562 -4.30 -22.88 -5.85
C GLN A 562 -3.81 -22.34 -7.19
N ASP A 563 -3.63 -21.02 -7.29
CA ASP A 563 -3.09 -20.38 -8.49
C ASP A 563 -1.54 -20.51 -8.59
N GLY A 564 -0.84 -20.89 -7.52
CA GLY A 564 0.62 -21.02 -7.44
C GLY A 564 1.33 -19.80 -6.85
N ARG A 565 0.62 -18.79 -6.33
CA ARG A 565 1.23 -17.73 -5.52
C ARG A 565 1.65 -18.28 -4.16
N GLU A 566 2.85 -17.95 -3.73
CA GLU A 566 3.33 -18.24 -2.39
C GLU A 566 3.15 -16.98 -1.51
N LEU A 567 2.29 -17.09 -0.50
CA LEU A 567 2.20 -16.09 0.55
C LEU A 567 2.98 -16.60 1.75
N VAL A 568 4.16 -16.01 1.99
CA VAL A 568 4.94 -16.27 3.20
C VAL A 568 4.46 -15.29 4.28
N CYS A 569 3.82 -15.83 5.30
CA CYS A 569 3.30 -15.04 6.41
C CYS A 569 3.49 -15.78 7.74
N THR A 570 3.31 -15.08 8.85
CA THR A 570 3.33 -15.73 10.16
C THR A 570 2.10 -16.64 10.31
N PRO A 571 2.19 -17.77 11.04
CA PRO A 571 1.07 -18.68 11.28
C PRO A 571 -0.24 -17.98 11.68
N ASP A 572 -0.17 -16.92 12.50
CA ASP A 572 -1.31 -16.16 13.01
C ASP A 572 -1.87 -15.08 12.05
N HIS A 573 -1.30 -14.93 10.86
CA HIS A 573 -1.73 -13.94 9.88
C HIS A 573 -3.15 -14.27 9.40
N ALA A 574 -4.13 -13.39 9.63
CA ALA A 574 -5.47 -13.66 9.14
C ALA A 574 -5.58 -13.32 7.67
N ILE A 575 -6.15 -14.27 6.94
CA ILE A 575 -6.32 -14.24 5.51
C ILE A 575 -7.81 -14.24 5.22
N LEU A 576 -8.23 -13.27 4.44
CA LEU A 576 -9.61 -13.13 4.04
C LEU A 576 -9.96 -14.29 3.11
N ARG A 577 -10.90 -15.14 3.48
CA ARG A 577 -11.45 -16.18 2.62
C ARG A 577 -12.44 -15.62 1.62
N SER A 578 -12.66 -16.32 0.52
CA SER A 578 -13.60 -15.95 -0.54
C SER A 578 -15.05 -15.91 -0.08
N ASP A 579 -15.37 -16.56 1.04
CA ASP A 579 -16.66 -16.50 1.73
C ASP A 579 -16.78 -15.27 2.66
N GLY A 580 -15.78 -14.40 2.67
CA GLY A 580 -15.73 -13.17 3.47
C GLY A 580 -15.18 -13.37 4.88
N ARG A 581 -14.88 -14.60 5.32
CA ARG A 581 -14.38 -14.86 6.68
C ARG A 581 -12.86 -14.74 6.76
N TRP A 582 -12.35 -14.06 7.79
CA TRP A 582 -10.90 -14.05 8.07
C TRP A 582 -10.50 -15.32 8.81
N VAL A 583 -9.53 -16.07 8.29
CA VAL A 583 -9.00 -17.32 8.88
C VAL A 583 -7.50 -17.21 9.00
N ARG A 584 -6.91 -17.71 10.10
CA ARG A 584 -5.46 -17.69 10.26
C ARG A 584 -4.77 -18.53 9.20
N ALA A 585 -3.58 -18.10 8.79
CA ALA A 585 -2.78 -18.76 7.79
C ALA A 585 -2.48 -20.24 8.14
N ASP A 586 -2.23 -20.55 9.41
CA ASP A 586 -2.01 -21.92 9.89
C ASP A 586 -3.29 -22.76 10.07
N GLU A 587 -4.46 -22.13 9.99
CA GLU A 587 -5.77 -22.79 10.07
C GLU A 587 -6.43 -22.96 8.69
N LEU A 588 -5.79 -22.46 7.62
CA LEU A 588 -6.26 -22.69 6.27
C LEU A 588 -6.17 -24.17 5.95
N VAL A 589 -7.30 -24.75 5.56
CA VAL A 589 -7.35 -26.13 5.08
C VAL A 589 -6.98 -26.14 3.60
N PRO A 590 -5.85 -26.76 3.21
CA PRO A 590 -5.49 -26.89 1.81
C PRO A 590 -6.63 -27.53 1.01
N ASP A 591 -6.84 -27.05 -0.22
CA ASP A 591 -7.88 -27.52 -1.15
C ASP A 591 -9.35 -27.25 -0.77
N GLU A 592 -9.62 -26.76 0.45
CA GLU A 592 -10.96 -26.38 0.90
C GLU A 592 -11.12 -24.85 1.02
N ASP A 593 -10.10 -24.17 1.53
CA ASP A 593 -10.17 -22.74 1.81
C ASP A 593 -9.68 -21.89 0.64
N ARG A 594 -10.56 -21.02 0.15
CA ARG A 594 -10.27 -20.05 -0.93
C ARG A 594 -10.06 -18.67 -0.31
N VAL A 595 -9.11 -17.87 -0.80
CA VAL A 595 -8.70 -16.59 -0.21
C VAL A 595 -8.86 -15.39 -1.17
N VAL A 596 -8.94 -14.17 -0.63
CA VAL A 596 -9.15 -12.91 -1.37
C VAL A 596 -7.88 -12.07 -1.31
N VAL A 597 -7.39 -11.63 -2.46
CA VAL A 597 -6.19 -10.78 -2.58
C VAL A 597 -6.58 -9.45 -3.24
N GLY A 598 -5.97 -8.33 -2.81
CA GLY A 598 -6.21 -6.98 -3.36
C GLY A 598 -5.65 -6.81 -4.79
N LEU A 599 -5.49 -5.56 -5.26
CA LEU A 599 -5.14 -5.29 -6.66
C LEU A 599 -3.84 -5.86 -7.17
N GLU A 600 -3.94 -6.37 -8.39
CA GLU A 600 -2.94 -7.23 -8.98
C GLU A 600 -2.24 -6.49 -10.10
N SER A 601 -0.98 -6.24 -9.83
CA SER A 601 0.06 -6.27 -10.86
C SER A 601 0.94 -7.47 -10.54
N PRO A 602 1.51 -8.15 -11.55
CA PRO A 602 2.43 -9.25 -11.28
C PRO A 602 3.54 -8.75 -10.36
N VAL A 603 3.71 -9.42 -9.21
CA VAL A 603 4.81 -9.11 -8.29
C VAL A 603 6.11 -9.57 -8.95
N ASP A 604 7.06 -8.66 -9.05
CA ASP A 604 8.36 -8.92 -9.69
C ASP A 604 9.40 -9.44 -8.68
N GLU A 605 9.16 -10.63 -8.12
CA GLU A 605 10.07 -11.33 -7.21
C GLU A 605 11.05 -12.25 -7.97
N ALA A 606 12.25 -12.44 -7.41
CA ALA A 606 13.31 -13.26 -8.01
C ALA A 606 13.08 -14.77 -7.79
N GLY A 607 13.05 -15.54 -8.88
CA GLY A 607 12.85 -16.99 -8.86
C GLY A 607 14.14 -17.81 -8.72
N ALA A 608 14.02 -19.04 -8.24
CA ALA A 608 15.16 -19.98 -8.13
C ALA A 608 15.75 -20.39 -9.49
N ASP A 609 14.92 -20.34 -10.54
CA ASP A 609 15.23 -20.63 -11.95
C ASP A 609 16.03 -19.51 -12.64
N GLU A 610 16.17 -18.35 -12.00
CA GLU A 610 16.99 -17.26 -12.50
C GLU A 610 18.50 -17.50 -12.28
N ARG A 611 18.85 -18.35 -11.30
CA ARG A 611 20.26 -18.55 -10.90
C ARG A 611 21.09 -19.17 -12.03
N GLY A 612 22.18 -18.48 -12.37
CA GLY A 612 23.11 -18.93 -13.40
C GLY A 612 22.59 -18.75 -14.84
N TYR A 613 21.41 -18.14 -15.03
CA TYR A 613 20.91 -17.84 -16.36
C TYR A 613 21.78 -16.80 -17.06
N ALA A 614 22.10 -17.07 -18.32
CA ALA A 614 22.79 -16.15 -19.20
C ALA A 614 22.27 -16.28 -20.63
N LEU A 615 21.82 -15.17 -21.21
CA LEU A 615 21.43 -15.06 -22.61
C LEU A 615 22.48 -14.26 -23.38
N ARG A 616 22.99 -14.84 -24.46
CA ARG A 616 23.87 -14.14 -25.42
C ARG A 616 23.05 -13.71 -26.63
N ALA A 617 23.00 -12.40 -26.87
CA ALA A 617 22.32 -11.80 -28.01
C ALA A 617 23.33 -10.96 -28.81
N GLY A 618 23.98 -11.58 -29.79
CA GLY A 618 25.08 -10.97 -30.53
C GLY A 618 26.24 -10.58 -29.59
N GLY A 619 26.56 -9.28 -29.53
CA GLY A 619 27.60 -8.74 -28.64
C GLY A 619 27.14 -8.46 -27.20
N MET A 620 25.86 -8.64 -26.88
CA MET A 620 25.32 -8.40 -25.54
C MET A 620 25.17 -9.69 -24.75
N ILE A 621 25.42 -9.61 -23.44
CA ILE A 621 25.21 -10.70 -22.48
C ILE A 621 24.23 -10.18 -21.43
N PHE A 622 23.20 -10.98 -21.16
CA PHE A 622 22.14 -10.71 -20.21
C PHE A 622 22.17 -11.82 -19.14
N THR A 623 22.47 -11.44 -17.90
CA THR A 623 22.59 -12.33 -16.75
C THR A 623 21.57 -11.97 -15.68
N MET A 624 21.38 -12.87 -14.71
CA MET A 624 20.53 -12.63 -13.54
C MET A 624 21.35 -12.67 -12.24
N SER A 625 22.65 -12.34 -12.30
CA SER A 625 23.59 -12.53 -11.18
C SER A 625 23.53 -11.42 -10.12
N GLY A 626 22.80 -10.34 -10.38
CA GLY A 626 22.53 -9.26 -9.43
C GLY A 626 21.32 -8.40 -9.83
N PRO A 627 20.87 -7.49 -8.96
CA PRO A 627 19.64 -6.70 -9.18
C PRO A 627 19.65 -5.88 -10.49
N ASP A 628 20.76 -5.23 -10.82
CA ASP A 628 20.90 -4.43 -12.03
C ASP A 628 20.94 -5.28 -13.30
N GLU A 629 21.66 -6.41 -13.25
CA GLU A 629 21.74 -7.35 -14.37
C GLU A 629 20.39 -8.02 -14.64
N ARG A 630 19.67 -8.40 -13.56
CA ARG A 630 18.31 -8.91 -13.62
C ARG A 630 17.39 -7.88 -14.27
N LEU A 631 17.39 -6.63 -13.78
CA LEU A 631 16.60 -5.54 -14.35
C LEU A 631 16.87 -5.37 -15.85
N ARG A 632 18.15 -5.42 -16.25
CA ARG A 632 18.59 -5.31 -17.63
C ARG A 632 18.09 -6.46 -18.52
N THR A 633 18.16 -7.69 -18.03
CA THR A 633 17.66 -8.88 -18.73
C THR A 633 16.14 -8.84 -18.92
N LEU A 634 15.40 -8.44 -17.88
CA LEU A 634 13.95 -8.30 -17.92
C LEU A 634 13.50 -7.18 -18.88
N ALA A 635 14.18 -6.02 -18.84
CA ALA A 635 13.95 -4.92 -19.78
C ALA A 635 14.17 -5.35 -21.24
N PHE A 636 15.24 -6.12 -21.51
CA PHE A 636 15.50 -6.67 -22.84
C PHE A 636 14.37 -7.59 -23.32
N ALA A 637 13.88 -8.49 -22.46
CA ALA A 637 12.78 -9.39 -22.78
C ALA A 637 11.48 -8.64 -23.11
N ARG A 638 11.11 -7.62 -22.31
CA ARG A 638 9.95 -6.76 -22.58
C ARG A 638 10.05 -6.06 -23.92
N LEU A 639 11.19 -5.40 -24.18
CA LEU A 639 11.43 -4.66 -25.42
C LEU A 639 11.31 -5.59 -26.64
N LEU A 640 11.86 -6.80 -26.55
CA LEU A 640 11.80 -7.79 -27.62
C LEU A 640 10.36 -8.26 -27.87
N GLY A 641 9.60 -8.57 -26.83
CA GLY A 641 8.20 -9.00 -26.95
C GLY A 641 7.35 -7.96 -27.68
N HIS A 642 7.47 -6.69 -27.29
CA HIS A 642 6.72 -5.60 -27.92
C HIS A 642 7.21 -5.31 -29.35
N LEU A 643 8.53 -5.34 -29.59
CA LEU A 643 9.11 -5.14 -30.93
C LEU A 643 8.64 -6.20 -31.93
N LEU A 644 8.53 -7.46 -31.50
CA LEU A 644 8.07 -8.56 -32.34
C LEU A 644 6.54 -8.62 -32.48
N GLY A 645 5.79 -7.91 -31.62
CA GLY A 645 4.34 -7.73 -31.68
C GLY A 645 3.91 -6.58 -32.61
N ASP A 646 4.13 -5.32 -32.22
CA ASP A 646 3.67 -4.12 -32.98
C ASP A 646 4.85 -3.26 -33.51
N GLY A 647 6.09 -3.72 -33.34
CA GLY A 647 7.30 -3.06 -33.84
C GLY A 647 7.71 -3.47 -35.27
N SER A 648 8.89 -3.07 -35.73
CA SER A 648 9.44 -3.56 -37.00
C SER A 648 10.95 -3.55 -37.01
N ILE A 649 11.54 -4.47 -37.78
CA ILE A 649 12.96 -4.50 -38.08
C ILE A 649 13.09 -4.43 -39.60
N SER A 650 13.60 -3.32 -40.12
CA SER A 650 13.80 -3.14 -41.57
C SER A 650 14.91 -4.04 -42.11
N VAL A 651 14.92 -4.30 -43.43
CA VAL A 651 15.99 -5.04 -44.11
C VAL A 651 17.39 -4.44 -43.92
N ALA A 652 17.48 -3.16 -43.56
CA ALA A 652 18.73 -2.49 -43.19
C ALA A 652 19.14 -2.73 -41.71
N GLY A 653 18.41 -3.58 -40.97
CA GLY A 653 18.70 -3.89 -39.57
C GLY A 653 18.33 -2.77 -38.59
N GLN A 654 17.40 -1.87 -38.96
CA GLN A 654 16.91 -0.82 -38.06
C GLN A 654 15.61 -1.25 -37.37
N GLY A 655 15.63 -1.32 -36.04
CA GLY A 655 14.50 -1.62 -35.18
C GLY A 655 13.69 -0.36 -34.86
N ARG A 656 12.37 -0.50 -34.83
CA ARG A 656 11.43 0.58 -34.50
C ARG A 656 10.26 0.03 -33.68
N MET A 657 9.93 0.71 -32.59
CA MET A 657 8.76 0.39 -31.76
C MET A 657 7.76 1.53 -31.83
N ASN A 658 6.48 1.21 -31.73
CA ASN A 658 5.42 2.20 -31.62
C ASN A 658 4.64 1.99 -30.32
N VAL A 659 4.25 3.08 -29.69
CA VAL A 659 3.46 3.09 -28.45
C VAL A 659 2.43 4.20 -28.47
N GLY A 660 1.34 4.05 -27.70
CA GLY A 660 0.20 4.95 -27.77
C GLY A 660 0.42 6.27 -27.02
N GLN A 661 0.72 6.20 -25.72
CA GLN A 661 0.80 7.37 -24.86
C GLN A 661 2.25 7.86 -24.66
N ALA A 662 2.40 9.11 -24.23
CA ALA A 662 3.72 9.65 -23.87
C ALA A 662 4.33 8.93 -22.65
N VAL A 663 3.51 8.45 -21.72
CA VAL A 663 3.98 7.64 -20.57
C VAL A 663 4.51 6.28 -21.02
N ASP A 664 3.84 5.63 -21.99
CA ASP A 664 4.31 4.37 -22.59
C ASP A 664 5.65 4.58 -23.31
N ARG A 665 5.83 5.74 -23.97
CA ARG A 665 7.11 6.15 -24.57
C ARG A 665 8.21 6.24 -23.53
N GLU A 666 7.97 6.92 -22.41
CA GLU A 666 8.99 7.04 -21.35
C GLU A 666 9.37 5.68 -20.75
N ALA A 667 8.40 4.78 -20.55
CA ALA A 667 8.68 3.42 -20.10
C ALA A 667 9.60 2.66 -21.06
N VAL A 668 9.34 2.74 -22.38
CA VAL A 668 10.21 2.14 -23.40
C VAL A 668 11.59 2.80 -23.43
N LEU A 669 11.68 4.13 -23.33
CA LEU A 669 12.96 4.85 -23.32
C LEU A 669 13.82 4.48 -22.11
N ASN A 670 13.21 4.37 -20.92
CA ASN A 670 13.88 3.91 -19.71
C ASN A 670 14.45 2.51 -19.90
N ASP A 671 13.67 1.57 -20.46
CA ASP A 671 14.15 0.20 -20.67
C ASP A 671 15.27 0.13 -21.74
N ILE A 672 15.23 0.98 -22.77
CA ILE A 672 16.34 1.10 -23.72
C ILE A 672 17.60 1.62 -23.02
N GLU A 673 17.47 2.62 -22.15
CA GLU A 673 18.58 3.19 -21.40
C GLU A 673 19.17 2.17 -20.42
N VAL A 674 18.33 1.41 -19.70
CA VAL A 674 18.77 0.31 -18.85
C VAL A 674 19.56 -0.74 -19.65
N VAL A 675 19.09 -1.09 -20.86
CA VAL A 675 19.71 -2.13 -21.69
C VAL A 675 21.03 -1.67 -22.34
N THR A 676 21.08 -0.41 -22.78
CA THR A 676 22.13 0.10 -23.68
C THR A 676 23.01 1.20 -23.10
N GLY A 677 22.60 1.81 -21.97
CA GLY A 677 23.18 3.05 -21.46
C GLY A 677 22.89 4.28 -22.33
N LYS A 678 21.98 4.16 -23.32
CA LYS A 678 21.64 5.24 -24.26
C LYS A 678 20.15 5.50 -24.24
N ARG A 679 19.77 6.78 -24.24
CA ARG A 679 18.38 7.22 -24.34
C ARG A 679 18.10 7.84 -25.72
N PRO A 680 17.51 7.09 -26.67
CA PRO A 680 17.19 7.64 -27.99
C PRO A 680 16.00 8.61 -27.92
N SER A 681 15.76 9.38 -28.99
CA SER A 681 14.56 10.22 -29.09
C SER A 681 13.32 9.39 -29.46
N GLY A 682 12.21 9.60 -28.75
CA GLY A 682 10.88 9.17 -29.21
C GLY A 682 10.18 10.28 -29.98
N MET A 683 9.88 10.07 -31.26
CA MET A 683 9.19 11.05 -32.11
C MET A 683 7.70 10.77 -32.15
N ARG A 684 6.88 11.81 -32.10
CA ARG A 684 5.43 11.67 -32.31
C ARG A 684 5.19 11.36 -33.79
N TYR A 685 4.66 10.18 -34.09
CA TYR A 685 4.42 9.73 -35.46
C TYR A 685 3.10 10.29 -36.01
N ASP A 686 2.07 10.30 -35.18
CA ASP A 686 0.78 10.95 -35.45
C ASP A 686 0.11 11.40 -34.13
N GLU A 687 -1.16 11.81 -34.18
CA GLU A 687 -1.90 12.23 -32.99
C GLU A 687 -2.05 11.14 -31.92
N ARG A 688 -1.94 9.87 -32.30
CA ARG A 688 -2.26 8.68 -31.50
C ARG A 688 -1.05 7.82 -31.14
N LYS A 689 0.10 7.98 -31.80
CA LYS A 689 1.27 7.10 -31.64
C LYS A 689 2.60 7.85 -31.57
N TRP A 690 3.47 7.36 -30.71
CA TRP A 690 4.90 7.65 -30.67
C TRP A 690 5.67 6.54 -31.36
N SER A 691 6.76 6.90 -32.04
CA SER A 691 7.67 5.98 -32.69
C SER A 691 9.08 6.17 -32.14
N ILE A 692 9.70 5.07 -31.73
CA ILE A 692 11.02 5.02 -31.11
C ILE A 692 11.92 4.19 -32.01
N VAL A 693 13.02 4.80 -32.45
CA VAL A 693 14.06 4.11 -33.22
C VAL A 693 15.04 3.49 -32.23
N LEU A 694 15.19 2.16 -32.29
CA LEU A 694 16.07 1.45 -31.36
C LEU A 694 17.56 1.71 -31.68
N PRO A 695 18.44 1.78 -30.67
CA PRO A 695 19.88 1.82 -30.90
C PRO A 695 20.34 0.66 -31.79
N SER A 696 21.29 0.93 -32.68
CA SER A 696 21.74 -0.06 -33.67
C SER A 696 22.37 -1.30 -33.03
N GLU A 697 23.04 -1.13 -31.88
CA GLU A 697 23.60 -2.24 -31.09
C GLU A 697 22.52 -3.14 -30.49
N LEU A 698 21.42 -2.56 -29.98
CA LEU A 698 20.28 -3.31 -29.48
C LEU A 698 19.60 -4.06 -30.61
N THR A 699 19.40 -3.41 -31.77
CA THR A 699 18.81 -4.09 -32.93
C THR A 699 19.70 -5.22 -33.44
N ARG A 700 21.02 -5.03 -33.51
CA ARG A 700 21.96 -6.09 -33.90
C ARG A 700 21.93 -7.27 -32.92
N ALA A 701 21.86 -6.99 -31.62
CA ALA A 701 21.71 -8.03 -30.59
C ALA A 701 20.43 -8.85 -30.80
N ILE A 702 19.30 -8.17 -31.05
CA ILE A 702 18.01 -8.80 -31.32
C ILE A 702 18.04 -9.64 -32.60
N VAL A 703 18.56 -9.10 -33.71
CA VAL A 703 18.64 -9.82 -35.00
C VAL A 703 19.54 -11.06 -34.93
N ALA A 704 20.54 -11.06 -34.05
CA ALA A 704 21.41 -12.21 -33.83
C ALA A 704 20.73 -13.37 -33.10
N LEU A 705 19.55 -13.17 -32.49
CA LEU A 705 18.82 -14.23 -31.81
C LEU A 705 18.18 -15.20 -32.83
N PRO A 706 18.39 -16.52 -32.66
CA PRO A 706 17.68 -17.51 -33.45
C PRO A 706 16.15 -17.34 -33.32
N GLY A 707 15.45 -17.41 -34.46
CA GLY A 707 14.00 -17.22 -34.53
C GLY A 707 13.56 -15.78 -34.82
N VAL A 708 14.42 -14.77 -34.66
CA VAL A 708 14.10 -13.39 -35.05
C VAL A 708 14.19 -13.24 -36.58
N ARG A 709 13.29 -12.42 -37.14
CA ARG A 709 13.16 -12.18 -38.58
C ARG A 709 13.19 -10.71 -38.91
N VAL A 710 13.69 -10.39 -40.10
CA VAL A 710 13.89 -9.03 -40.60
C VAL A 710 13.00 -8.82 -41.84
N GLY A 711 12.45 -7.62 -42.00
CA GLY A 711 11.58 -7.28 -43.12
C GLY A 711 10.10 -7.35 -42.79
N ARG A 712 9.25 -7.46 -43.82
CA ARG A 712 7.79 -7.46 -43.66
C ARG A 712 7.33 -8.78 -43.04
N ARG A 713 6.71 -8.69 -41.85
CA ARG A 713 6.29 -9.86 -41.07
C ARG A 713 5.17 -10.67 -41.74
N ILE A 714 4.26 -9.99 -42.46
CA ILE A 714 3.17 -10.63 -43.19
C ILE A 714 3.63 -11.53 -44.34
N ASP A 715 4.81 -11.26 -44.91
CA ASP A 715 5.36 -11.98 -46.07
C ASP A 715 6.27 -13.15 -45.64
N GLN A 716 6.27 -13.51 -44.35
CA GLN A 716 7.16 -14.51 -43.78
C GLN A 716 6.38 -15.44 -42.85
N PRO A 717 6.77 -16.73 -42.75
CA PRO A 717 6.21 -17.62 -41.74
C PRO A 717 6.59 -17.12 -40.33
N PRO A 718 5.62 -16.86 -39.43
CA PRO A 718 5.88 -16.35 -38.10
C PRO A 718 6.61 -17.39 -37.23
N ARG A 719 7.48 -16.91 -36.33
CA ARG A 719 8.23 -17.73 -35.37
C ARG A 719 8.58 -16.91 -34.13
N LEU A 720 8.61 -17.55 -32.97
CA LEU A 720 9.12 -16.97 -31.72
C LEU A 720 10.64 -17.12 -31.59
N PRO A 721 11.34 -16.24 -30.86
CA PRO A 721 12.76 -16.42 -30.56
C PRO A 721 13.03 -17.72 -29.81
N ASP A 722 14.07 -18.47 -30.18
CA ASP A 722 14.28 -19.81 -29.63
C ASP A 722 14.53 -19.80 -28.11
N PHE A 723 15.18 -18.74 -27.58
CA PHE A 723 15.48 -18.65 -26.15
C PHE A 723 14.22 -18.61 -25.28
N VAL A 724 13.09 -18.05 -25.74
CA VAL A 724 11.87 -17.99 -24.91
C VAL A 724 11.19 -19.35 -24.83
N LEU A 725 11.43 -20.21 -25.82
CA LEU A 725 10.95 -21.58 -25.88
C LEU A 725 11.86 -22.55 -25.10
N ASP A 726 13.05 -22.12 -24.70
CA ASP A 726 13.98 -22.91 -23.90
C ASP A 726 13.41 -23.16 -22.49
N ALA A 727 13.43 -24.41 -22.05
CA ALA A 727 13.01 -24.82 -20.71
C ALA A 727 13.89 -24.21 -19.60
N ASN A 728 15.12 -23.78 -19.91
CA ASN A 728 16.01 -23.11 -18.98
C ASN A 728 15.82 -21.58 -18.95
N CYS A 729 14.96 -21.02 -19.80
CA CYS A 729 14.64 -19.59 -19.76
C CYS A 729 13.81 -19.27 -18.51
N PRO A 730 14.22 -18.36 -17.62
CA PRO A 730 13.50 -18.12 -16.38
C PRO A 730 12.05 -17.65 -16.64
N VAL A 731 11.13 -18.05 -15.77
CA VAL A 731 9.71 -17.67 -15.87
C VAL A 731 9.55 -16.14 -15.87
N ALA A 732 10.36 -15.42 -15.08
CA ALA A 732 10.36 -13.96 -15.09
C ALA A 732 10.70 -13.38 -16.48
N VAL A 733 11.64 -13.98 -17.21
CA VAL A 733 12.02 -13.56 -18.58
C VAL A 733 10.88 -13.85 -19.57
N VAL A 734 10.26 -15.03 -19.47
CA VAL A 734 9.10 -15.41 -20.29
C VAL A 734 7.91 -14.46 -20.04
N ARG A 735 7.61 -14.18 -18.76
CA ARG A 735 6.55 -13.26 -18.33
C ARG A 735 6.73 -11.87 -18.92
N GLU A 736 7.93 -11.30 -18.80
CA GLU A 736 8.22 -9.96 -19.31
C GLU A 736 8.16 -9.90 -20.85
N PHE A 737 8.61 -10.95 -21.53
CA PHE A 737 8.43 -11.09 -22.98
C PHE A 737 6.93 -11.11 -23.36
N LEU A 738 6.12 -11.95 -22.71
CA LEU A 738 4.68 -12.05 -22.98
C LEU A 738 3.94 -10.74 -22.65
N GLY A 739 4.28 -10.09 -21.54
CA GLY A 739 3.73 -8.78 -21.17
C GLY A 739 4.01 -7.72 -22.24
N GLY A 740 5.17 -7.78 -22.90
CA GLY A 740 5.50 -6.97 -24.08
C GLY A 740 4.67 -7.34 -25.32
N VAL A 741 4.51 -8.65 -25.62
CA VAL A 741 3.71 -9.14 -26.75
C VAL A 741 2.25 -8.71 -26.64
N PHE A 742 1.63 -8.89 -25.48
CA PHE A 742 0.25 -8.50 -25.21
C PHE A 742 0.10 -6.98 -25.01
N GLY A 743 1.13 -6.33 -24.48
CA GLY A 743 1.23 -4.87 -24.40
C GLY A 743 1.07 -4.19 -25.76
N ALA A 744 1.63 -4.81 -26.81
CA ALA A 744 1.53 -4.40 -28.20
C ALA A 744 0.13 -4.65 -28.81
N ASP A 745 -0.14 -5.84 -29.34
CA ASP A 745 -1.39 -6.15 -30.08
C ASP A 745 -2.43 -6.91 -29.24
N GLY A 746 -2.16 -7.15 -27.96
CA GLY A 746 -3.13 -7.78 -27.05
C GLY A 746 -4.29 -6.84 -26.71
N THR A 747 -5.48 -7.39 -26.55
CA THR A 747 -6.68 -6.65 -26.13
C THR A 747 -6.89 -6.80 -24.63
N ALA A 748 -6.91 -5.68 -23.92
CA ALA A 748 -7.36 -5.67 -22.54
C ALA A 748 -8.84 -6.06 -22.47
N PRO A 749 -9.28 -6.65 -21.34
CA PRO A 749 -10.68 -6.94 -21.12
C PRO A 749 -11.52 -5.65 -21.14
N VAL A 750 -12.70 -5.71 -21.75
CA VAL A 750 -13.63 -4.58 -21.81
C VAL A 750 -15.05 -5.06 -21.56
N LEU A 751 -15.78 -4.33 -20.73
CA LEU A 751 -17.20 -4.57 -20.50
C LEU A 751 -17.99 -4.10 -21.73
N LYS A 752 -18.55 -5.05 -22.47
CA LYS A 752 -19.31 -4.79 -23.69
C LYS A 752 -20.80 -4.91 -23.41
N ARG A 753 -21.50 -3.78 -23.53
CA ARG A 753 -22.96 -3.70 -23.41
C ARG A 753 -23.60 -4.22 -24.70
N GLN A 754 -24.38 -5.31 -24.63
CA GLN A 754 -25.12 -5.82 -25.80
C GLN A 754 -26.49 -5.13 -25.98
N SER A 755 -26.98 -4.40 -24.97
CA SER A 755 -28.27 -3.69 -25.02
C SER A 755 -28.29 -2.46 -24.10
N ALA A 756 -29.36 -1.65 -24.13
CA ALA A 756 -29.53 -0.51 -23.23
C ALA A 756 -29.63 -0.91 -21.72
N ARG A 757 -29.94 -2.18 -21.42
CA ARG A 757 -30.00 -2.70 -20.04
C ARG A 757 -28.64 -3.26 -19.61
N GLU A 758 -28.23 -2.95 -18.37
CA GLU A 758 -26.91 -3.32 -17.80
C GLU A 758 -26.73 -4.83 -17.63
N GLU A 759 -27.84 -5.54 -17.42
CA GLU A 759 -27.95 -7.00 -17.18
C GLU A 759 -27.39 -7.87 -18.32
N ASN A 760 -27.22 -7.30 -19.52
CA ASN A 760 -26.73 -8.00 -20.72
C ASN A 760 -25.28 -7.62 -21.08
N SER A 761 -24.50 -7.10 -20.14
CA SER A 761 -23.11 -6.74 -20.36
C SER A 761 -22.22 -7.97 -20.26
N ILE A 762 -21.41 -8.23 -21.28
CA ILE A 762 -20.42 -9.32 -21.27
C ILE A 762 -19.03 -8.72 -21.13
N LEU A 763 -18.21 -9.28 -20.24
CA LEU A 763 -16.80 -8.89 -20.15
C LEU A 763 -16.00 -9.68 -21.17
N GLU A 764 -15.42 -9.00 -22.15
CA GLU A 764 -14.61 -9.65 -23.18
C GLU A 764 -13.31 -10.17 -22.56
N ARG A 765 -12.96 -11.42 -22.90
CA ARG A 765 -11.73 -12.08 -22.43
C ARG A 765 -10.48 -11.49 -23.10
N PRO A 766 -9.29 -11.57 -22.47
CA PRO A 766 -8.08 -11.15 -23.14
C PRO A 766 -7.89 -11.93 -24.43
N ALA A 767 -7.44 -11.24 -25.46
CA ALA A 767 -7.16 -11.83 -26.75
C ALA A 767 -5.89 -11.22 -27.33
N TYR A 768 -5.28 -11.95 -28.25
CA TYR A 768 -4.14 -11.49 -29.03
C TYR A 768 -4.41 -11.91 -30.47
N SER A 769 -4.20 -11.01 -31.42
CA SER A 769 -4.41 -11.34 -32.82
C SER A 769 -3.31 -10.78 -33.71
N GLN A 770 -3.04 -11.52 -34.78
CA GLN A 770 -2.07 -11.16 -35.80
C GLN A 770 -2.61 -11.52 -37.18
N THR A 771 -2.22 -10.73 -38.19
CA THR A 771 -2.60 -10.97 -39.58
C THR A 771 -1.48 -11.67 -40.33
N ALA A 772 -1.82 -12.69 -41.11
CA ALA A 772 -0.91 -13.42 -41.99
C ALA A 772 -1.51 -13.60 -43.39
N ARG A 773 -0.66 -13.93 -44.37
CA ARG A 773 -1.13 -14.47 -45.64
C ARG A 773 -1.68 -15.89 -45.46
N PRO A 774 -2.62 -16.37 -46.30
CA PRO A 774 -3.19 -17.70 -46.17
C PRO A 774 -2.15 -18.83 -46.09
N GLU A 775 -1.05 -18.73 -46.86
CA GLU A 775 0.04 -19.69 -46.87
C GLU A 775 0.86 -19.74 -45.56
N HIS A 776 0.71 -18.77 -44.67
CA HIS A 776 1.41 -18.69 -43.38
C HIS A 776 0.48 -18.82 -42.16
N ALA A 777 -0.81 -19.05 -42.39
CA ALA A 777 -1.80 -19.13 -41.31
C ALA A 777 -1.58 -20.35 -40.40
N ALA A 778 -1.10 -21.46 -40.96
CA ALA A 778 -0.74 -22.66 -40.20
C ALA A 778 0.42 -22.39 -39.23
N GLU A 779 1.48 -21.71 -39.68
CA GLU A 779 2.59 -21.29 -38.83
C GLU A 779 2.15 -20.27 -37.78
N MET A 780 1.24 -19.35 -38.14
CA MET A 780 0.69 -18.38 -37.18
C MET A 780 -0.10 -19.09 -36.08
N LYS A 781 -0.93 -20.09 -36.41
CA LYS A 781 -1.61 -20.93 -35.42
C LYS A 781 -0.62 -21.61 -34.48
N ARG A 782 0.47 -22.19 -35.02
CA ARG A 782 1.53 -22.79 -34.19
C ARG A 782 2.14 -21.76 -33.23
N VAL A 783 2.38 -20.53 -33.68
CA VAL A 783 2.87 -19.46 -32.78
C VAL A 783 1.85 -19.11 -31.70
N MET A 784 0.55 -19.05 -32.03
CA MET A 784 -0.50 -18.84 -31.03
C MET A 784 -0.53 -19.98 -30.00
N ASP A 785 -0.39 -21.23 -30.43
CA ASP A 785 -0.30 -22.39 -29.53
C ASP A 785 0.95 -22.32 -28.64
N GLN A 786 2.09 -21.87 -29.18
CA GLN A 786 3.31 -21.63 -28.39
C GLN A 786 3.11 -20.50 -27.37
N LEU A 787 2.40 -19.43 -27.72
CA LEU A 787 2.05 -18.37 -26.76
C LEU A 787 1.16 -18.92 -25.63
N VAL A 788 0.20 -19.80 -25.95
CA VAL A 788 -0.60 -20.50 -24.94
C VAL A 788 0.28 -21.33 -24.01
N GLN A 789 1.25 -22.09 -24.55
CA GLN A 789 2.18 -22.87 -23.73
C GLN A 789 3.03 -21.98 -22.80
N LEU A 790 3.53 -20.85 -23.30
CA LEU A 790 4.32 -19.91 -22.50
C LEU A 790 3.49 -19.20 -21.44
N LEU A 791 2.22 -18.89 -21.73
CA LEU A 791 1.27 -18.36 -20.75
C LEU A 791 1.00 -19.37 -19.63
N GLY A 792 0.76 -20.63 -19.99
CA GLY A 792 0.61 -21.72 -19.01
C GLY A 792 1.86 -21.89 -18.15
N ARG A 793 3.06 -21.72 -18.74
CA ARG A 793 4.33 -21.73 -18.00
C ARG A 793 4.46 -20.58 -16.99
N CYS A 794 3.80 -19.45 -17.24
CA CYS A 794 3.70 -18.34 -16.30
C CYS A 794 2.58 -18.53 -15.26
N GLY A 795 1.83 -19.64 -15.30
CA GLY A 795 0.71 -19.90 -14.39
C GLY A 795 -0.63 -19.28 -14.82
N VAL A 796 -0.77 -18.84 -16.08
CA VAL A 796 -2.05 -18.37 -16.63
C VAL A 796 -2.94 -19.58 -16.94
N GLU A 797 -4.23 -19.49 -16.63
CA GLU A 797 -5.19 -20.54 -16.98
C GLU A 797 -5.42 -20.55 -18.49
N THR A 798 -5.03 -21.65 -19.15
CA THR A 798 -5.11 -21.79 -20.60
C THR A 798 -6.09 -22.86 -21.07
N GLU A 799 -6.69 -23.60 -20.15
CA GLU A 799 -7.69 -24.62 -20.49
C GLU A 799 -8.90 -23.96 -21.13
N GLY A 800 -9.22 -24.34 -22.38
CA GLY A 800 -10.29 -23.73 -23.15
C GLY A 800 -9.91 -22.43 -23.89
N ALA A 801 -8.62 -22.05 -23.91
CA ALA A 801 -8.12 -21.04 -24.84
C ALA A 801 -8.42 -21.45 -26.29
N ARG A 802 -8.80 -20.48 -27.14
CA ARG A 802 -9.20 -20.74 -28.52
C ARG A 802 -8.30 -20.02 -29.49
N VAL A 803 -7.75 -20.76 -30.44
CA VAL A 803 -7.06 -20.23 -31.61
C VAL A 803 -7.94 -20.45 -32.83
N TYR A 804 -8.33 -19.37 -33.50
CA TYR A 804 -9.21 -19.45 -34.67
C TYR A 804 -8.85 -18.40 -35.72
N GLU A 805 -9.29 -18.68 -36.96
CA GLU A 805 -9.05 -17.85 -38.14
C GLU A 805 -10.35 -17.18 -38.58
N PHE A 806 -10.23 -15.98 -39.12
CA PHE A 806 -11.30 -15.36 -39.86
C PHE A 806 -10.76 -14.52 -41.02
N PRO A 807 -11.55 -14.39 -42.11
CA PRO A 807 -11.17 -13.55 -43.24
C PRO A 807 -11.20 -12.08 -42.85
N VAL A 808 -10.12 -11.35 -43.17
CA VAL A 808 -10.05 -9.90 -42.91
C VAL A 808 -11.06 -9.19 -43.83
N ARG A 809 -12.11 -8.57 -43.27
CA ARG A 809 -13.10 -7.82 -44.06
C ARG A 809 -12.48 -6.55 -44.66
N ARG A 810 -12.72 -6.31 -45.95
CA ARG A 810 -12.14 -5.23 -46.79
C ARG A 810 -12.18 -3.80 -46.22
N ALA A 811 -13.09 -3.48 -45.29
CA ALA A 811 -13.40 -2.10 -44.90
C ALA A 811 -12.57 -1.53 -43.71
N THR A 812 -11.70 -2.31 -43.08
CA THR A 812 -11.04 -1.92 -41.81
C THR A 812 -9.51 -2.05 -41.79
N SER A 813 -8.85 -2.42 -42.90
CA SER A 813 -7.39 -2.56 -42.94
C SER A 813 -6.71 -1.35 -43.56
N SER A 814 -5.72 -0.78 -42.87
CA SER A 814 -4.88 0.33 -43.34
C SER A 814 -3.79 -0.08 -44.34
N TYR A 815 -3.84 -1.29 -44.89
CA TYR A 815 -2.77 -1.84 -45.74
C TYR A 815 -3.28 -2.15 -47.16
N PRO A 816 -2.48 -1.88 -48.21
CA PRO A 816 -2.87 -2.14 -49.61
C PRO A 816 -3.10 -3.64 -49.88
N ALA A 817 -3.99 -3.92 -50.85
CA ALA A 817 -4.31 -5.28 -51.27
C ALA A 817 -3.05 -6.05 -51.70
N ALA A 818 -2.86 -7.24 -51.15
CA ALA A 818 -2.01 -8.26 -51.74
C ALA A 818 -2.96 -9.25 -52.45
N ASP A 819 -2.68 -9.58 -53.70
CA ASP A 819 -3.39 -10.64 -54.43
C ASP A 819 -3.24 -11.96 -53.65
N GLY A 820 -4.35 -12.48 -53.11
CA GLY A 820 -4.36 -13.70 -52.29
C GLY A 820 -5.22 -13.66 -51.02
N GLY A 821 -5.72 -12.49 -50.60
CA GLY A 821 -6.50 -12.38 -49.35
C GLY A 821 -5.63 -12.43 -48.10
N ARG A 822 -6.20 -12.13 -46.93
CA ARG A 822 -5.50 -12.13 -45.63
C ARG A 822 -6.35 -12.81 -44.57
N LEU A 823 -5.70 -13.51 -43.65
CA LEU A 823 -6.33 -14.15 -42.49
C LEU A 823 -5.85 -13.49 -41.21
N GLU A 824 -6.79 -13.15 -40.32
CA GLU A 824 -6.46 -12.81 -38.93
C GLU A 824 -6.57 -14.10 -38.11
N VAL A 825 -5.47 -14.45 -37.44
CA VAL A 825 -5.46 -15.54 -36.46
C VAL A 825 -5.55 -14.90 -35.09
N ARG A 826 -6.55 -15.32 -34.31
CA ARG A 826 -6.81 -14.78 -32.98
C ARG A 826 -6.71 -15.89 -31.95
N LEU A 827 -5.90 -15.62 -30.93
CA LEU A 827 -5.89 -16.30 -29.65
C LEU A 827 -6.84 -15.56 -28.71
N GLN A 828 -7.76 -16.28 -28.09
CA GLN A 828 -8.59 -15.77 -27.00
C GLN A 828 -8.38 -16.66 -25.77
N LEU A 829 -8.05 -16.05 -24.64
CA LEU A 829 -7.86 -16.78 -23.38
C LEU A 829 -9.22 -17.22 -22.81
N SER A 830 -9.19 -18.26 -21.99
CA SER A 830 -10.37 -18.77 -21.29
C SER A 830 -10.72 -17.92 -20.07
N ASP A 831 -9.69 -17.44 -19.38
CA ASP A 831 -9.79 -16.60 -18.20
C ASP A 831 -8.94 -15.33 -18.36
N GLY A 832 -9.43 -14.23 -17.79
CA GLY A 832 -8.71 -12.96 -17.80
C GLY A 832 -8.10 -12.57 -16.47
N LEU A 833 -8.51 -13.19 -15.37
CA LEU A 833 -8.00 -12.87 -14.05
C LEU A 833 -6.56 -13.41 -13.88
N SER A 834 -6.34 -14.69 -14.16
CA SER A 834 -5.02 -15.33 -14.13
C SER A 834 -4.02 -14.67 -15.08
N PHE A 835 -4.47 -14.17 -16.24
CA PHE A 835 -3.62 -13.39 -17.14
C PHE A 835 -3.15 -12.09 -16.51
N VAL A 836 -4.05 -11.34 -15.86
CA VAL A 836 -3.73 -10.08 -15.17
C VAL A 836 -2.79 -10.31 -13.98
N GLU A 837 -3.05 -11.37 -13.21
CA GLU A 837 -2.26 -11.79 -12.04
C GLU A 837 -0.83 -12.19 -12.40
N ARG A 838 -0.65 -12.94 -13.49
CA ARG A 838 0.62 -13.60 -13.81
C ARG A 838 1.46 -12.87 -14.82
N VAL A 839 0.84 -12.11 -15.74
CA VAL A 839 1.52 -11.52 -16.89
C VAL A 839 1.19 -10.04 -17.05
N GLY A 840 -0.09 -9.69 -17.15
CA GLY A 840 -0.53 -8.32 -17.39
C GLY A 840 -0.03 -7.71 -18.72
N PHE A 841 -0.05 -6.39 -18.82
CA PHE A 841 0.36 -5.64 -20.01
C PHE A 841 1.60 -4.77 -19.72
N ARG A 842 2.56 -4.71 -20.64
CA ARG A 842 3.71 -3.78 -20.59
C ARG A 842 3.52 -2.67 -21.63
N TYR A 843 4.06 -1.49 -21.35
CA TYR A 843 4.06 -0.33 -22.27
C TYR A 843 2.68 0.07 -22.82
N CYS A 844 1.62 -0.23 -22.07
CA CYS A 844 0.28 0.22 -22.39
C CYS A 844 -0.53 0.43 -21.10
N VAL A 845 -0.33 1.58 -20.47
CA VAL A 845 -0.98 1.93 -19.19
C VAL A 845 -2.49 1.79 -19.25
N GLU A 846 -3.10 2.15 -20.38
CA GLU A 846 -4.56 2.02 -20.57
C GLU A 846 -5.03 0.56 -20.54
N LYS A 847 -4.27 -0.37 -21.12
CA LYS A 847 -4.60 -1.80 -21.07
C LYS A 847 -4.43 -2.33 -19.65
N SER A 848 -3.34 -1.95 -18.97
CA SER A 848 -3.09 -2.32 -17.58
C SER A 848 -4.24 -1.88 -16.67
N LEU A 849 -4.62 -0.59 -16.71
CA LEU A 849 -5.72 -0.05 -15.90
C LEU A 849 -7.07 -0.72 -16.18
N ARG A 850 -7.42 -0.92 -17.46
CA ARG A 850 -8.67 -1.60 -17.84
C ARG A 850 -8.69 -3.05 -17.35
N SER A 851 -7.54 -3.72 -17.43
CA SER A 851 -7.41 -5.11 -16.99
C SER A 851 -7.54 -5.24 -15.47
N SER A 852 -6.98 -4.30 -14.70
CA SER A 852 -7.18 -4.22 -13.25
C SER A 852 -8.64 -3.95 -12.87
N ALA A 853 -9.32 -3.02 -13.56
CA ALA A 853 -10.75 -2.77 -13.34
C ALA A 853 -11.63 -4.00 -13.69
N ALA A 854 -11.26 -4.71 -14.75
CA ALA A 854 -11.93 -5.94 -15.17
C ALA A 854 -11.72 -7.10 -14.20
N ALA A 855 -10.52 -7.25 -13.61
CA ALA A 855 -10.24 -8.23 -12.56
C ALA A 855 -11.15 -8.04 -11.34
N VAL A 856 -11.34 -6.78 -10.91
CA VAL A 856 -12.29 -6.44 -9.83
C VAL A 856 -13.72 -6.81 -10.22
N TYR A 857 -14.13 -6.52 -11.47
CA TYR A 857 -15.47 -6.88 -11.97
C TYR A 857 -15.67 -8.40 -12.03
N TRP A 858 -14.73 -9.18 -12.60
CA TRP A 858 -14.84 -10.64 -12.70
C TRP A 858 -15.04 -11.29 -11.34
N ARG A 859 -14.27 -10.86 -10.34
CA ARG A 859 -14.42 -11.33 -8.95
C ARG A 859 -15.77 -10.98 -8.33
N THR A 860 -16.32 -9.83 -8.70
CA THR A 860 -17.63 -9.37 -8.21
C THR A 860 -18.77 -10.12 -8.90
N ALA A 861 -18.69 -10.32 -10.21
CA ALA A 861 -19.75 -10.94 -11.02
C ALA A 861 -19.85 -12.47 -10.83
N ASP A 862 -18.71 -13.18 -10.78
CA ASP A 862 -18.69 -14.64 -10.57
C ASP A 862 -19.24 -15.03 -9.20
N ARG A 863 -19.14 -14.15 -8.20
CA ARG A 863 -19.74 -14.32 -6.86
C ARG A 863 -21.25 -14.08 -6.83
N ILE A 864 -21.80 -13.27 -7.73
CA ILE A 864 -23.25 -13.01 -7.82
C ILE A 864 -23.95 -14.12 -8.61
N LEU A 865 -23.29 -14.69 -9.63
CA LEU A 865 -23.88 -15.68 -10.52
C LEU A 865 -23.75 -17.14 -10.04
N ALA A 866 -22.80 -17.45 -9.15
CA ALA A 866 -22.59 -18.80 -8.62
C ALA A 866 -23.60 -19.23 -7.52
N ASN A 867 -24.64 -18.43 -7.25
CA ASN A 867 -25.78 -18.82 -6.40
C ASN A 867 -27.02 -19.14 -7.27
N PRO A 868 -27.15 -20.35 -7.85
CA PRO A 868 -28.42 -20.78 -8.39
C PRO A 868 -29.38 -20.96 -7.21
N ARG A 869 -30.48 -20.21 -7.19
CA ARG A 869 -31.59 -20.43 -6.26
C ARG A 869 -31.95 -21.92 -6.26
N PRO A 870 -32.14 -22.58 -5.10
CA PRO A 870 -32.58 -23.96 -5.08
C PRO A 870 -33.98 -24.06 -5.72
N SER A 871 -34.09 -24.85 -6.79
CA SER A 871 -35.36 -25.19 -7.40
C SER A 871 -36.19 -26.01 -6.42
N CYS A 872 -37.31 -25.44 -5.97
CA CYS A 872 -38.28 -26.10 -5.13
C CYS A 872 -39.01 -27.19 -5.92
N THR A 873 -38.56 -28.45 -5.82
CA THR A 873 -39.35 -29.62 -6.24
C THR A 873 -40.11 -30.14 -5.03
N ARG A 874 -41.42 -29.88 -5.01
CA ARG A 874 -42.39 -30.54 -4.13
C ARG A 874 -42.39 -32.04 -4.43
N THR A 875 -41.96 -32.85 -3.48
CA THR A 875 -42.36 -34.26 -3.37
C THR A 875 -43.52 -34.35 -2.39
N THR A 876 -44.66 -34.83 -2.88
CA THR A 876 -45.81 -35.26 -2.05
C THR A 876 -45.46 -36.56 -1.30
N PRO A 877 -46.07 -36.80 -0.12
CA PRO A 877 -45.62 -37.84 0.79
C PRO A 877 -46.19 -39.22 0.45
N SER A 878 -45.35 -40.24 0.59
CA SER A 878 -45.71 -41.60 1.03
C SER A 878 -44.49 -42.23 1.68
#